data_AF-A0A7X6XR67-F1
#
_entry.id   AF-A0A7X6XR67-F1
#
_cell.length_a   1.000
_cell.length_b   1.000
_cell.length_c   1.000
_cell.angle_alpha   90.00
_cell.angle_beta   90.00
_cell.angle_gamma   90.00
#
_symmetry.space_group_name_H-M   'P 1'
#
loop_
_entity.id
_entity.type
_entity.pdbx_description
1 polymer ?
#
loop_
_entity_poly.entity_id
_entity_poly.type
_entity_poly.pdbx_seq_one_letter_code
_entity_poly.pdbx_strand_id
1 'polypeptide(L)'
;MDPDFLKKLQNPPKEFRPIPFWSWNEKLSVAETRRQIAEMERVGIGGYFMHARGGLQTPYLGEEWMANIAAGVEEARERGMGAWAYDENGWPSGFGDGRVNGRGERYQQKYLRYEVVDAPRERVDGRTITHVRLEDGRLLHFYYDVNPFYVDTLDPEVTSAFLEEVYRPYQERFGAEFGAAMPGFFTDEPQVSRNGIPWSLTLPERYQEAYGEALLPLLPQLFLPVGDYRRTRYRFWHLVQELFVTHFTQQIYDWCQERGAKLTGHMVLEETLLVQITSNGAVMPHYEFFHVPGMDWLGRHINPPTTPLQVASVAHQVGRKAILSETFALTGWNVSFEELKWMFDWQMVRGVTLLCQHLEGYSLRGIRKRDYPPSLFYQQPWWEKYRPFNDYVSRLGMLLAEGEVAFDVLVLHPQSSAWLCYDDAKNEGIEALNALFFAVTDALEAAHVPFHYGDERILRRHGQVDGAALRVGRQRYSVVVVPPMDTLDGSTLSLLQQYAANGGTLIWVGRQPTLVAGVLNERLAELCLHGTRVPTPADLPAALPATARSIAVTDAEGREIGPIAVTWRRLSADLAGTPCRFYFLANADATNDYAATVRVPGASAVQFVAEDGSLRPIPHRVEDGRVVIEHRFPRGGSLALLVADQPGMLQPTAPAVDLSTREPLPAERFAGPWELAGRDPNALTLDTCDFWFDGELQAEGEHVSVIQGRALKLERPVEIRMRFAVQVAPDYRPEGELFLVLERPERYRVTLNGEPVEMADQGCYRDTSFRKVDIRGRLKPGRNELVLETTFRQPPEVYENLRRAAVFEAEKNKLTYDSEIEAIYLVGDFGVATPGTFTPLPRGAVRYRGEFLLTAPPRQVTLGDLTPQGLPFFNGTVRLRKRVTLGADEVAGRSFRFAERMAHVVGLTVNGRHVRDWYWRPYEADLDGFLKEGENLFELELTSGLRNLLGPHHLEEGESYGVGPGSFFKEPNIWGHAPWNDDYCFVAFGLKV
;
A
#
# COMPACT_ATOMS: atom_id res chain seq x y z
N MET A 1 -21.59 28.00 -1.68
CA MET A 1 -20.86 26.94 -2.39
C MET A 1 -21.47 26.79 -3.77
N ASP A 2 -20.62 26.72 -4.79
CA ASP A 2 -21.01 26.49 -6.18
C ASP A 2 -21.74 25.14 -6.34
N PRO A 3 -22.91 25.08 -7.00
CA PRO A 3 -23.67 23.84 -7.18
C PRO A 3 -22.94 22.75 -7.99
N ASP A 4 -22.15 23.12 -8.99
CA ASP A 4 -21.41 22.15 -9.83
C ASP A 4 -20.24 21.54 -9.03
N PHE A 5 -19.58 22.35 -8.20
CA PHE A 5 -18.57 21.85 -7.27
C PHE A 5 -19.17 20.84 -6.26
N LEU A 6 -20.32 21.15 -5.67
CA LEU A 6 -21.02 20.21 -4.77
C LEU A 6 -21.44 18.92 -5.49
N LYS A 7 -21.87 19.01 -6.75
CA LYS A 7 -22.21 17.84 -7.56
C LYS A 7 -20.98 16.96 -7.84
N LYS A 8 -19.81 17.55 -8.10
CA LYS A 8 -18.54 16.83 -8.22
C LYS A 8 -18.16 16.17 -6.90
N LEU A 9 -18.40 16.79 -5.74
CA LEU A 9 -18.16 16.15 -4.45
C LEU A 9 -19.12 14.97 -4.22
N GLN A 10 -20.39 15.06 -4.64
CA GLN A 10 -21.31 13.92 -4.50
C GLN A 10 -20.89 12.72 -5.39
N ASN A 11 -20.42 13.00 -6.61
CA ASN A 11 -19.89 11.98 -7.52
C ASN A 11 -18.53 12.43 -8.11
N PRO A 12 -17.42 12.06 -7.46
CA PRO A 12 -16.08 12.48 -7.86
C PRO A 12 -15.75 12.17 -9.32
N PRO A 13 -15.13 13.11 -10.06
CA PRO A 13 -14.59 12.85 -11.39
C PRO A 13 -13.58 11.70 -11.40
N LYS A 14 -13.46 11.00 -12.54
CA LYS A 14 -12.62 9.79 -12.67
C LYS A 14 -11.12 10.04 -12.43
N GLU A 15 -10.63 11.24 -12.71
CA GLU A 15 -9.23 11.63 -12.46
C GLU A 15 -8.83 11.68 -10.97
N PHE A 16 -9.81 11.76 -10.06
CA PHE A 16 -9.59 11.69 -8.61
C PHE A 16 -9.99 10.32 -8.02
N ARG A 17 -10.43 9.39 -8.88
CA ARG A 17 -10.79 8.03 -8.48
C ARG A 17 -9.56 7.14 -8.40
N PRO A 18 -9.54 6.12 -7.52
CA PRO A 18 -8.39 5.24 -7.39
C PRO A 18 -7.99 4.62 -8.74
N ILE A 19 -6.69 4.38 -8.90
CA ILE A 19 -6.08 3.79 -10.09
C ILE A 19 -5.18 2.67 -9.59
N PRO A 20 -5.65 1.42 -9.58
CA PRO A 20 -4.94 0.43 -8.82
C PRO A 20 -4.09 -0.49 -9.72
N PHE A 21 -3.27 -1.32 -9.09
CA PHE A 21 -2.49 -2.32 -9.80
C PHE A 21 -3.36 -3.50 -10.21
N TRP A 22 -3.70 -3.52 -11.49
CA TRP A 22 -4.39 -4.64 -12.09
C TRP A 22 -3.39 -5.69 -12.57
N SER A 23 -3.12 -6.64 -11.68
CA SER A 23 -2.12 -7.69 -11.86
C SER A 23 -2.55 -8.69 -12.93
N TRP A 24 -1.99 -8.52 -14.13
CA TRP A 24 -2.06 -9.46 -15.23
C TRP A 24 -1.14 -10.64 -14.94
N ASN A 25 -1.73 -11.65 -14.31
CA ASN A 25 -1.05 -12.81 -13.78
C ASN A 25 -1.62 -14.12 -14.34
N GLU A 26 -2.18 -14.15 -15.56
CA GLU A 26 -2.80 -15.35 -16.11
C GLU A 26 -2.65 -15.39 -17.64
N LYS A 27 -3.15 -16.44 -18.29
CA LYS A 27 -3.47 -16.34 -19.72
C LYS A 27 -4.56 -15.28 -19.92
N LEU A 28 -4.19 -14.20 -20.60
CA LEU A 28 -5.06 -13.05 -20.81
C LEU A 28 -6.04 -13.32 -21.94
N SER A 29 -7.23 -12.75 -21.84
CA SER A 29 -8.23 -12.78 -22.90
C SER A 29 -8.94 -11.43 -22.98
N VAL A 30 -9.17 -10.95 -24.20
CA VAL A 30 -9.82 -9.66 -24.43
C VAL A 30 -11.20 -9.59 -23.78
N ALA A 31 -11.97 -10.69 -23.82
CA ALA A 31 -13.32 -10.72 -23.24
C ALA A 31 -13.29 -10.54 -21.71
N GLU A 32 -12.39 -11.23 -21.03
CA GLU A 32 -12.25 -11.10 -19.58
C GLU A 32 -11.64 -9.76 -19.18
N THR A 33 -10.67 -9.24 -19.95
CA THR A 33 -10.14 -7.88 -19.81
C THR A 33 -11.26 -6.84 -19.80
N ARG A 34 -12.17 -6.87 -20.78
CA ARG A 34 -13.32 -5.94 -20.84
C ARG A 34 -14.29 -6.11 -19.68
N ARG A 35 -14.59 -7.35 -19.30
CA ARG A 35 -15.47 -7.66 -18.15
C ARG A 35 -14.90 -7.08 -16.85
N GLN A 36 -13.60 -7.28 -16.60
CA GLN A 36 -12.93 -6.81 -15.41
C GLN A 36 -12.88 -5.28 -15.34
N ILE A 37 -12.65 -4.59 -16.47
CA ILE A 37 -12.71 -3.13 -16.55
C ILE A 37 -14.12 -2.61 -16.23
N ALA A 38 -15.17 -3.27 -16.72
CA ALA A 38 -16.55 -2.92 -16.39
C ALA A 38 -16.85 -3.08 -14.89
N GLU A 39 -16.30 -4.10 -14.23
CA GLU A 39 -16.40 -4.27 -12.77
C GLU A 39 -15.73 -3.13 -12.01
N MET A 40 -14.52 -2.71 -12.43
CA MET A 40 -13.82 -1.58 -11.81
C MET A 40 -14.65 -0.28 -11.89
N GLU A 41 -15.19 0.04 -13.07
CA GLU A 41 -16.04 1.24 -13.23
C GLU A 41 -17.25 1.20 -12.30
N ARG A 42 -17.91 0.04 -12.19
CA ARG A 42 -19.13 -0.14 -11.38
C ARG A 42 -18.93 0.27 -9.92
N VAL A 43 -17.75 -0.02 -9.37
CA VAL A 43 -17.40 0.30 -7.97
C VAL A 43 -16.64 1.61 -7.81
N GLY A 44 -16.55 2.43 -8.86
CA GLY A 44 -15.99 3.77 -8.76
C GLY A 44 -14.47 3.87 -8.83
N ILE A 45 -13.80 2.94 -9.52
CA ILE A 45 -12.39 3.05 -9.91
C ILE A 45 -12.25 3.95 -11.15
N GLY A 46 -11.18 4.75 -11.22
CA GLY A 46 -10.95 5.79 -12.24
C GLY A 46 -10.07 5.38 -13.39
N GLY A 47 -9.25 4.35 -13.19
CA GLY A 47 -8.28 3.84 -14.16
C GLY A 47 -7.64 2.57 -13.63
N TYR A 48 -6.61 2.07 -14.31
CA TYR A 48 -5.87 0.88 -13.91
C TYR A 48 -4.46 0.88 -14.51
N PHE A 49 -3.51 0.33 -13.77
CA PHE A 49 -2.18 -0.02 -14.25
C PHE A 49 -2.20 -1.47 -14.74
N MET A 50 -1.93 -1.70 -16.03
CA MET A 50 -1.91 -3.04 -16.64
C MET A 50 -0.60 -3.75 -16.27
N HIS A 51 -0.55 -4.26 -15.05
CA HIS A 51 0.67 -4.67 -14.32
C HIS A 51 1.02 -6.13 -14.61
N ALA A 52 2.13 -6.38 -15.33
CA ALA A 52 2.64 -7.74 -15.53
C ALA A 52 3.14 -8.32 -14.21
N ARG A 53 2.64 -9.50 -13.83
CA ARG A 53 2.95 -10.10 -12.52
C ARG A 53 3.10 -11.61 -12.57
N GLY A 54 3.77 -12.16 -11.55
CA GLY A 54 4.05 -13.60 -11.41
C GLY A 54 2.82 -14.46 -11.67
N GLY A 55 2.99 -15.48 -12.51
CA GLY A 55 1.90 -16.30 -13.02
C GLY A 55 1.39 -15.92 -14.42
N LEU A 56 1.89 -14.84 -15.02
CA LEU A 56 1.58 -14.42 -16.38
C LEU A 56 1.96 -15.49 -17.42
N GLN A 57 0.97 -16.07 -18.09
CA GLN A 57 1.17 -17.07 -19.16
C GLN A 57 1.18 -16.43 -20.56
N THR A 58 0.81 -15.16 -20.66
CA THR A 58 0.81 -14.40 -21.92
C THR A 58 2.18 -13.75 -22.11
N PRO A 59 2.90 -14.00 -23.23
CA PRO A 59 4.22 -13.42 -23.44
C PRO A 59 4.21 -11.88 -23.37
N TYR A 60 5.06 -11.31 -22.51
CA TYR A 60 5.18 -9.86 -22.34
C TYR A 60 5.59 -9.17 -23.65
N LEU A 61 4.93 -8.06 -23.97
CA LEU A 61 5.04 -7.30 -25.24
C LEU A 61 4.72 -8.10 -26.52
N GLY A 62 4.20 -9.33 -26.41
CA GLY A 62 3.74 -10.13 -27.55
C GLY A 62 2.42 -9.62 -28.16
N GLU A 63 1.98 -10.23 -29.26
CA GLU A 63 0.74 -9.82 -29.93
C GLU A 63 -0.51 -9.97 -29.06
N GLU A 64 -0.61 -11.05 -28.29
CA GLU A 64 -1.74 -11.24 -27.36
C GLU A 64 -1.73 -10.23 -26.20
N TRP A 65 -0.53 -9.87 -25.70
CA TRP A 65 -0.37 -8.80 -24.72
C TRP A 65 -0.90 -7.49 -25.30
N MET A 66 -0.41 -7.10 -26.47
CA MET A 66 -0.80 -5.87 -27.15
C MET A 66 -2.28 -5.83 -27.54
N ALA A 67 -2.89 -6.98 -27.84
CA ALA A 67 -4.34 -7.07 -28.06
C ALA A 67 -5.15 -6.78 -26.79
N ASN A 68 -4.68 -7.22 -25.62
CA ASN A 68 -5.31 -6.87 -24.35
C ASN A 68 -5.06 -5.41 -23.98
N ILE A 69 -3.86 -4.85 -24.25
CA ILE A 69 -3.61 -3.40 -24.09
C ILE A 69 -4.58 -2.60 -24.95
N ALA A 70 -4.75 -2.96 -26.23
CA ALA A 70 -5.68 -2.29 -27.14
C ALA A 70 -7.13 -2.32 -26.61
N ALA A 71 -7.59 -3.47 -26.10
CA ALA A 71 -8.90 -3.57 -25.46
C ALA A 71 -9.00 -2.69 -24.20
N GLY A 72 -7.95 -2.66 -23.38
CA GLY A 72 -7.87 -1.80 -22.20
C GLY A 72 -7.95 -0.31 -22.55
N VAL A 73 -7.26 0.14 -23.60
CA VAL A 73 -7.29 1.53 -24.07
C VAL A 73 -8.65 1.88 -24.68
N GLU A 74 -9.27 0.97 -25.45
CA GLU A 74 -10.62 1.17 -26.00
C GLU A 74 -11.68 1.32 -24.91
N GLU A 75 -11.71 0.42 -23.92
CA GLU A 75 -12.64 0.52 -22.79
C GLU A 75 -12.40 1.79 -21.97
N ALA A 76 -11.13 2.16 -21.75
CA ALA A 76 -10.78 3.39 -21.07
C ALA A 76 -11.33 4.62 -21.80
N ARG A 77 -11.21 4.66 -23.14
CA ARG A 77 -11.77 5.74 -23.96
C ARG A 77 -13.29 5.81 -23.86
N GLU A 78 -13.97 4.68 -23.98
CA GLU A 78 -15.44 4.61 -23.94
C GLU A 78 -16.01 5.01 -22.57
N ARG A 79 -15.30 4.65 -21.50
CA ARG A 79 -15.72 4.92 -20.13
C ARG A 79 -15.17 6.26 -19.61
N GLY A 80 -14.14 6.84 -20.22
CA GLY A 80 -13.41 7.99 -19.66
C GLY A 80 -12.53 7.61 -18.46
N MET A 81 -11.98 6.41 -18.46
CA MET A 81 -10.98 5.93 -17.48
C MET A 81 -9.56 6.13 -18.02
N GLY A 82 -8.54 5.89 -17.19
CA GLY A 82 -7.13 5.86 -17.63
C GLY A 82 -6.55 4.44 -17.66
N ALA A 83 -6.17 3.95 -18.85
CA ALA A 83 -5.43 2.69 -19.02
C ALA A 83 -3.92 2.96 -19.03
N TRP A 84 -3.26 2.83 -17.88
CA TRP A 84 -1.83 3.11 -17.76
C TRP A 84 -1.00 1.87 -18.13
N ALA A 85 0.06 2.05 -18.93
CA ALA A 85 1.04 1.01 -19.13
C ALA A 85 1.90 0.84 -17.87
N TYR A 86 2.19 -0.41 -17.55
CA TYR A 86 3.25 -0.77 -16.63
C TYR A 86 4.49 -1.11 -17.47
N ASP A 87 5.64 -0.55 -17.12
CA ASP A 87 6.83 -0.56 -17.99
C ASP A 87 7.79 -1.74 -17.74
N GLU A 88 7.37 -2.78 -17.04
CA GLU A 88 8.23 -3.92 -16.70
C GLU A 88 7.49 -5.27 -16.65
N ASN A 89 8.21 -6.39 -16.66
CA ASN A 89 7.73 -7.71 -16.27
C ASN A 89 8.59 -8.28 -15.14
N GLY A 90 8.07 -8.20 -13.91
CA GLY A 90 8.77 -8.58 -12.68
C GLY A 90 9.65 -7.46 -12.16
N TRP A 91 9.06 -6.47 -11.48
CA TRP A 91 9.73 -5.32 -10.85
C TRP A 91 11.10 -5.67 -10.22
N PRO A 92 12.07 -4.73 -10.22
CA PRO A 92 11.94 -3.28 -10.50
C PRO A 92 12.12 -2.85 -11.97
N SER A 93 11.63 -1.67 -12.35
CA SER A 93 11.70 -1.14 -13.72
C SER A 93 13.11 -0.84 -14.21
N GLY A 94 13.34 -1.06 -15.52
CA GLY A 94 14.55 -0.63 -16.24
C GLY A 94 15.22 -1.73 -17.04
N PHE A 95 14.86 -3.01 -16.80
CA PHE A 95 15.54 -4.15 -17.43
C PHE A 95 14.72 -4.79 -18.56
N GLY A 96 13.42 -4.48 -18.66
CA GLY A 96 12.55 -4.79 -19.79
C GLY A 96 12.39 -6.29 -20.04
N ASP A 97 12.04 -7.05 -19.01
CA ASP A 97 11.93 -8.52 -19.01
C ASP A 97 13.22 -9.23 -19.47
N GLY A 98 14.38 -8.68 -19.12
CA GLY A 98 15.68 -9.24 -19.46
C GLY A 98 16.28 -8.72 -20.76
N ARG A 99 15.53 -7.91 -21.53
CA ARG A 99 15.95 -7.43 -22.87
C ARG A 99 17.11 -6.44 -22.82
N VAL A 100 17.24 -5.67 -21.74
CA VAL A 100 18.28 -4.65 -21.60
C VAL A 100 19.54 -5.25 -20.99
N ASN A 101 19.45 -5.84 -19.80
CA ASN A 101 20.57 -6.51 -19.12
C ASN A 101 21.09 -7.75 -19.88
N GLY A 102 20.27 -8.37 -20.73
CA GLY A 102 20.68 -9.44 -21.65
C GLY A 102 21.66 -9.02 -22.75
N ARG A 103 21.86 -7.70 -22.98
CA ARG A 103 22.81 -7.16 -23.97
C ARG A 103 24.29 -7.26 -23.54
N GLY A 104 24.56 -7.69 -22.30
CA GLY A 104 25.89 -7.98 -21.78
C GLY A 104 26.32 -7.07 -20.63
N GLU A 105 27.51 -7.35 -20.09
CA GLU A 105 28.01 -6.78 -18.82
C GLU A 105 27.97 -5.24 -18.74
N ARG A 106 28.13 -4.54 -19.87
CA ARG A 106 27.99 -3.07 -19.90
C ARG A 106 26.65 -2.61 -19.35
N TYR A 107 25.55 -3.27 -19.74
CA TYR A 107 24.18 -2.90 -19.38
C TYR A 107 23.77 -3.39 -18.00
N GLN A 108 24.53 -4.30 -17.39
CA GLN A 108 24.19 -4.96 -16.13
C GLN A 108 24.59 -4.11 -14.93
N GLN A 109 23.81 -4.16 -13.86
CA GLN A 109 24.11 -3.46 -12.60
C GLN A 109 25.44 -3.96 -11.99
N LYS A 110 26.24 -3.06 -11.39
CA LYS A 110 27.55 -3.38 -10.84
C LYS A 110 27.73 -2.79 -9.45
N TYR A 111 28.52 -3.46 -8.63
CA TYR A 111 28.81 -3.05 -7.25
C TYR A 111 30.30 -2.92 -7.03
N LEU A 112 30.74 -1.82 -6.42
CA LEU A 112 32.13 -1.61 -6.05
C LEU A 112 32.49 -2.49 -4.84
N ARG A 113 33.65 -3.13 -4.91
CA ARG A 113 34.20 -3.99 -3.85
C ARG A 113 35.67 -3.71 -3.63
N TYR A 114 36.13 -4.10 -2.46
CA TYR A 114 37.55 -4.10 -2.15
C TYR A 114 37.95 -5.30 -1.29
N GLU A 115 39.24 -5.60 -1.30
CA GLU A 115 39.87 -6.55 -0.40
C GLU A 115 41.30 -6.09 -0.07
N VAL A 116 41.82 -6.52 1.06
CA VAL A 116 43.23 -6.28 1.43
C VAL A 116 44.06 -7.42 0.86
N VAL A 117 45.14 -7.08 0.15
CA VAL A 117 46.06 -8.05 -0.48
C VAL A 117 47.52 -7.76 -0.11
N ASP A 118 48.39 -8.75 -0.23
CA ASP A 118 49.83 -8.57 0.03
C ASP A 118 50.58 -7.98 -1.18
N ALA A 119 50.11 -8.30 -2.40
CA ALA A 119 50.69 -7.87 -3.66
C ALA A 119 49.60 -7.61 -4.72
N PRO A 120 49.87 -6.76 -5.74
CA PRO A 120 48.92 -6.53 -6.82
C PRO A 120 48.51 -7.83 -7.52
N ARG A 121 47.21 -7.98 -7.80
CA ARG A 121 46.65 -9.13 -8.50
C ARG A 121 45.51 -8.72 -9.42
N GLU A 122 45.43 -9.35 -10.58
CA GLU A 122 44.28 -9.20 -11.47
C GLU A 122 43.25 -10.29 -11.17
N ARG A 123 41.97 -9.94 -11.25
CA ARG A 123 40.91 -10.95 -11.20
C ARG A 123 40.89 -11.77 -12.48
N VAL A 124 40.58 -13.06 -12.34
CA VAL A 124 40.46 -13.99 -13.47
C VAL A 124 39.34 -13.58 -14.44
N ASP A 125 38.31 -12.91 -13.93
CA ASP A 125 37.18 -12.40 -14.73
C ASP A 125 37.45 -11.03 -15.38
N GLY A 126 38.65 -10.44 -15.18
CA GLY A 126 39.04 -9.15 -15.77
C GLY A 126 38.40 -7.92 -15.12
N ARG A 127 37.72 -8.08 -13.97
CA ARG A 127 36.95 -7.00 -13.30
C ARG A 127 37.76 -6.21 -12.27
N THR A 128 39.09 -6.24 -12.36
CA THR A 128 39.96 -5.40 -11.53
C THR A 128 39.83 -3.95 -11.95
N ILE A 129 39.61 -3.06 -10.98
CA ILE A 129 39.53 -1.62 -11.20
C ILE A 129 40.90 -0.99 -10.98
N THR A 130 41.47 -1.16 -9.78
CA THR A 130 42.76 -0.57 -9.42
C THR A 130 43.33 -1.17 -8.12
N HIS A 131 44.57 -0.82 -7.81
CA HIS A 131 45.22 -1.10 -6.53
C HIS A 131 45.64 0.22 -5.87
N VAL A 132 45.30 0.41 -4.60
CA VAL A 132 45.66 1.62 -3.85
C VAL A 132 46.39 1.24 -2.57
N ARG A 133 47.60 1.79 -2.39
CA ARG A 133 48.41 1.60 -1.18
C ARG A 133 48.05 2.69 -0.16
N LEU A 134 47.67 2.28 1.04
CA LEU A 134 47.46 3.19 2.16
C LEU A 134 48.78 3.58 2.84
N GLU A 135 48.77 4.68 3.59
CA GLU A 135 49.92 5.15 4.36
C GLU A 135 50.39 4.14 5.42
N ASP A 136 49.47 3.34 5.96
CA ASP A 136 49.77 2.27 6.91
C ASP A 136 50.36 0.99 6.25
N GLY A 137 50.59 1.02 4.95
CA GLY A 137 51.21 -0.06 4.18
C GLY A 137 50.24 -1.08 3.60
N ARG A 138 48.95 -1.08 3.99
CA ARG A 138 47.94 -1.99 3.41
C ARG A 138 47.77 -1.71 1.91
N LEU A 139 47.74 -2.76 1.09
CA LEU A 139 47.33 -2.66 -0.32
C LEU A 139 45.87 -3.05 -0.44
N LEU A 140 45.06 -2.14 -0.96
CA LEU A 140 43.67 -2.42 -1.29
C LEU A 140 43.57 -2.74 -2.78
N HIS A 141 42.96 -3.87 -3.11
CA HIS A 141 42.58 -4.24 -4.47
C HIS A 141 41.09 -3.94 -4.65
N PHE A 142 40.77 -3.04 -5.58
CA PHE A 142 39.40 -2.67 -5.92
C PHE A 142 38.95 -3.39 -7.19
N TYR A 143 37.73 -3.91 -7.16
CA TYR A 143 37.08 -4.60 -8.27
C TYR A 143 35.57 -4.35 -8.23
N TYR A 144 34.84 -4.84 -9.23
CA TYR A 144 33.38 -4.82 -9.19
C TYR A 144 32.77 -6.21 -9.34
N ASP A 145 31.66 -6.43 -8.62
CA ASP A 145 30.75 -7.54 -8.86
C ASP A 145 29.66 -7.10 -9.83
N VAL A 146 29.07 -8.07 -10.53
CA VAL A 146 27.99 -7.84 -11.51
C VAL A 146 26.72 -8.53 -11.03
N ASN A 147 25.61 -7.79 -11.01
CA ASN A 147 24.27 -8.35 -10.95
C ASN A 147 23.73 -8.49 -12.38
N PRO A 148 23.68 -9.71 -12.95
CA PRO A 148 23.25 -9.88 -14.34
C PRO A 148 21.73 -9.76 -14.52
N PHE A 149 20.97 -9.66 -13.43
CA PHE A 149 19.49 -9.67 -13.45
C PHE A 149 18.87 -8.27 -13.42
N TYR A 150 19.69 -7.21 -13.36
CA TYR A 150 19.22 -5.83 -13.38
C TYR A 150 20.20 -4.94 -14.14
N VAL A 151 19.88 -3.65 -14.29
CA VAL A 151 20.55 -2.73 -15.19
C VAL A 151 21.40 -1.65 -14.50
N ASP A 152 22.41 -1.15 -15.21
CA ASP A 152 23.22 0.00 -14.80
C ASP A 152 22.47 1.31 -15.07
N THR A 153 21.68 1.77 -14.11
CA THR A 153 20.86 3.00 -14.19
C THR A 153 21.69 4.29 -14.17
N LEU A 154 23.01 4.22 -14.04
CA LEU A 154 23.91 5.37 -14.08
C LEU A 154 24.48 5.65 -15.49
N ASP A 155 24.33 4.73 -16.46
CA ASP A 155 24.72 4.94 -17.86
C ASP A 155 23.48 5.34 -18.70
N PRO A 156 23.43 6.54 -19.30
CA PRO A 156 22.25 7.01 -20.03
C PRO A 156 21.96 6.18 -21.29
N GLU A 157 22.96 5.48 -21.84
CA GLU A 157 22.76 4.58 -22.98
C GLU A 157 21.95 3.32 -22.58
N VAL A 158 22.00 2.94 -21.31
CA VAL A 158 21.25 1.79 -20.77
C VAL A 158 19.76 2.17 -20.63
N THR A 159 19.44 3.33 -20.09
CA THR A 159 18.07 3.85 -20.06
C THR A 159 17.53 4.10 -21.48
N SER A 160 18.37 4.59 -22.40
CA SER A 160 18.00 4.72 -23.81
C SER A 160 17.60 3.37 -24.40
N ALA A 161 18.37 2.30 -24.12
CA ALA A 161 18.00 0.96 -24.54
C ALA A 161 16.67 0.48 -23.92
N PHE A 162 16.39 0.82 -22.66
CA PHE A 162 15.11 0.51 -22.01
C PHE A 162 13.91 1.20 -22.70
N LEU A 163 14.04 2.50 -23.02
CA LEU A 163 13.01 3.24 -23.77
C LEU A 163 12.75 2.61 -25.16
N GLU A 164 13.81 2.15 -25.83
CA GLU A 164 13.70 1.50 -27.13
C GLU A 164 13.03 0.12 -27.06
N GLU A 165 13.33 -0.68 -26.04
CA GLU A 165 12.80 -2.05 -25.90
C GLU A 165 11.36 -2.08 -25.35
N VAL A 166 11.00 -1.13 -24.49
CA VAL A 166 9.71 -1.15 -23.79
C VAL A 166 8.78 -0.05 -24.25
N TYR A 167 9.22 1.22 -24.21
CA TYR A 167 8.34 2.36 -24.44
C TYR A 167 7.99 2.54 -25.93
N ARG A 168 8.95 2.32 -26.84
CA ARG A 168 8.73 2.43 -28.29
C ARG A 168 7.63 1.49 -28.81
N PRO A 169 7.56 0.19 -28.43
CA PRO A 169 6.44 -0.67 -28.81
C PRO A 169 5.06 -0.10 -28.47
N TYR A 170 4.90 0.54 -27.30
CA TYR A 170 3.65 1.22 -26.95
C TYR A 170 3.44 2.49 -27.78
N GLN A 171 4.49 3.29 -28.01
CA GLN A 171 4.40 4.48 -28.86
C GLN A 171 3.92 4.15 -30.28
N GLU A 172 4.48 3.11 -30.90
CA GLU A 172 4.18 2.72 -32.28
C GLU A 172 2.73 2.28 -32.45
N ARG A 173 2.13 1.66 -31.43
CA ARG A 173 0.75 1.13 -31.47
C ARG A 173 -0.29 2.09 -30.90
N PHE A 174 0.06 2.86 -29.87
CA PHE A 174 -0.88 3.62 -29.04
C PHE A 174 -0.51 5.09 -28.85
N GLY A 175 0.51 5.60 -29.54
CA GLY A 175 0.99 6.98 -29.34
C GLY A 175 -0.07 8.08 -29.55
N ALA A 176 -1.12 7.82 -30.34
CA ALA A 176 -2.25 8.74 -30.50
C ALA A 176 -3.17 8.84 -29.26
N GLU A 177 -3.10 7.85 -28.37
CA GLU A 177 -3.91 7.76 -27.15
C GLU A 177 -3.16 8.28 -25.91
N PHE A 178 -1.88 8.64 -26.06
CA PHE A 178 -1.05 9.20 -25.00
C PHE A 178 -1.63 10.51 -24.45
N GLY A 179 -1.75 10.57 -23.12
CA GLY A 179 -2.36 11.70 -22.41
C GLY A 179 -3.90 11.73 -22.49
N ALA A 180 -4.51 10.78 -23.21
CA ALA A 180 -5.97 10.60 -23.32
C ALA A 180 -6.39 9.30 -22.64
N ALA A 181 -6.85 8.30 -23.41
CA ALA A 181 -7.29 7.00 -22.86
C ALA A 181 -6.12 6.18 -22.29
N MET A 182 -4.90 6.43 -22.76
CA MET A 182 -3.66 5.91 -22.21
C MET A 182 -2.85 7.07 -21.61
N PRO A 183 -3.05 7.42 -20.33
CA PRO A 183 -2.43 8.63 -19.78
C PRO A 183 -0.89 8.59 -19.83
N GLY A 184 -0.30 7.42 -19.68
CA GLY A 184 1.14 7.20 -19.81
C GLY A 184 1.61 5.94 -19.09
N PHE A 185 2.74 6.02 -18.41
CA PHE A 185 3.50 4.88 -17.88
C PHE A 185 3.68 4.96 -16.37
N PHE A 186 3.66 3.80 -15.73
CA PHE A 186 4.10 3.58 -14.36
C PHE A 186 5.50 2.97 -14.36
N THR A 187 6.43 3.57 -13.62
CA THR A 187 7.77 3.04 -13.35
C THR A 187 7.88 2.63 -11.89
N ASP A 188 8.34 1.41 -11.63
CA ASP A 188 8.19 0.73 -10.36
C ASP A 188 9.54 0.42 -9.72
N GLU A 189 9.80 0.96 -8.53
CA GLU A 189 10.99 0.68 -7.73
C GLU A 189 12.37 0.76 -8.45
N PRO A 190 12.64 1.69 -9.39
CA PRO A 190 13.95 1.77 -10.02
C PRO A 190 15.03 2.06 -8.97
N GLN A 191 16.25 1.58 -9.22
CA GLN A 191 17.31 1.60 -8.21
C GLN A 191 18.72 1.67 -8.78
N VAL A 192 19.67 2.13 -7.97
CA VAL A 192 21.11 2.09 -8.28
C VAL A 192 21.78 0.85 -7.70
N SER A 193 21.53 0.54 -6.42
CA SER A 193 22.10 -0.63 -5.73
C SER A 193 21.27 -1.04 -4.50
N ARG A 194 21.18 -2.35 -4.26
CA ARG A 194 20.74 -2.93 -2.98
C ARG A 194 21.82 -3.81 -2.32
N ASN A 195 23.05 -3.71 -2.81
CA ASN A 195 24.15 -4.54 -2.35
C ASN A 195 25.46 -3.72 -2.29
N GLY A 196 25.46 -2.69 -1.44
CA GLY A 196 26.62 -1.84 -1.17
C GLY A 196 26.83 -0.71 -2.19
N ILE A 197 28.07 -0.20 -2.29
CA ILE A 197 28.38 0.97 -3.11
C ILE A 197 28.17 0.67 -4.61
N PRO A 198 27.38 1.50 -5.34
CA PRO A 198 27.15 1.28 -6.76
C PRO A 198 28.40 1.55 -7.60
N TRP A 199 28.49 0.87 -8.75
CA TRP A 199 29.54 1.11 -9.73
C TRP A 199 28.97 1.19 -11.15
N SER A 200 29.54 2.09 -11.95
CA SER A 200 29.34 2.13 -13.40
C SER A 200 30.69 2.35 -14.07
N LEU A 201 30.83 1.81 -15.28
CA LEU A 201 32.06 1.97 -16.06
C LEU A 201 32.30 3.43 -16.48
N THR A 202 31.27 4.27 -16.43
CA THR A 202 31.35 5.71 -16.73
C THR A 202 31.76 6.56 -15.52
N LEU A 203 31.65 6.05 -14.28
CA LEU A 203 31.89 6.84 -13.06
C LEU A 203 33.27 7.51 -13.01
N PRO A 204 34.40 6.87 -13.37
CA PRO A 204 35.70 7.52 -13.30
C PRO A 204 35.80 8.77 -14.19
N GLU A 205 35.26 8.70 -15.41
CA GLU A 205 35.22 9.82 -16.35
C GLU A 205 34.29 10.92 -15.84
N ARG A 206 33.05 10.54 -15.44
CA ARG A 206 32.06 11.50 -14.90
C ARG A 206 32.56 12.22 -13.65
N TYR A 207 33.29 11.53 -12.78
CA TYR A 207 33.86 12.14 -11.58
C TYR A 207 34.97 13.14 -11.91
N GLN A 208 35.84 12.81 -12.87
CA GLN A 208 36.87 13.72 -13.37
C GLN A 208 36.24 14.96 -14.03
N GLU A 209 35.17 14.80 -14.80
CA GLU A 209 34.41 15.90 -15.40
C GLU A 209 33.77 16.81 -14.34
N ALA A 210 33.15 16.22 -13.32
CA ALA A 210 32.42 16.97 -12.29
C ALA A 210 33.34 17.71 -11.31
N TYR A 211 34.49 17.13 -10.94
CA TYR A 211 35.32 17.62 -9.83
C TYR A 211 36.77 17.93 -10.18
N GLY A 212 37.22 17.63 -11.41
CA GLY A 212 38.59 17.90 -11.87
C GLY A 212 39.67 17.03 -11.22
N GLU A 213 39.29 15.95 -10.52
CA GLU A 213 40.21 15.00 -9.89
C GLU A 213 39.84 13.54 -10.21
N ALA A 214 40.82 12.63 -10.17
CA ALA A 214 40.59 11.23 -10.51
C ALA A 214 39.95 10.47 -9.34
N LEU A 215 38.91 9.68 -9.62
CA LEU A 215 38.20 8.88 -8.60
C LEU A 215 39.02 7.69 -8.07
N LEU A 216 39.78 7.01 -8.95
CA LEU A 216 40.41 5.73 -8.60
C LEU A 216 41.37 5.80 -7.39
N PRO A 217 42.23 6.83 -7.25
CA PRO A 217 43.06 7.00 -6.06
C PRO A 217 42.27 7.25 -4.77
N LEU A 218 41.01 7.70 -4.87
CA LEU A 218 40.16 8.10 -3.75
C LEU A 218 39.24 6.98 -3.25
N LEU A 219 39.15 5.84 -3.96
CA LEU A 219 38.27 4.73 -3.60
C LEU A 219 38.39 4.25 -2.13
N PRO A 220 39.60 4.20 -1.50
CA PRO A 220 39.68 3.84 -0.09
C PRO A 220 38.85 4.72 0.84
N GLN A 221 38.65 5.98 0.48
CA GLN A 221 37.94 6.95 1.30
C GLN A 221 36.42 6.73 1.30
N LEU A 222 35.89 5.94 0.34
CA LEU A 222 34.50 5.53 0.37
C LEU A 222 34.26 4.52 1.49
N PHE A 223 35.18 3.58 1.70
CA PHE A 223 35.04 2.49 2.68
C PHE A 223 35.69 2.77 4.04
N LEU A 224 36.70 3.65 4.08
CA LEU A 224 37.52 3.86 5.27
C LEU A 224 37.62 5.36 5.62
N PRO A 225 37.71 5.71 6.91
CA PRO A 225 37.90 7.11 7.35
C PRO A 225 39.36 7.55 7.20
N VAL A 226 39.88 7.54 5.96
CA VAL A 226 41.26 7.93 5.60
C VAL A 226 41.27 9.14 4.68
N GLY A 227 42.30 9.98 4.78
CA GLY A 227 42.38 11.23 4.00
C GLY A 227 41.14 12.13 4.19
N ASP A 228 40.74 12.82 3.12
CA ASP A 228 39.58 13.74 3.10
C ASP A 228 38.24 13.00 2.85
N TYR A 229 38.03 11.88 3.54
CA TYR A 229 36.92 10.96 3.20
C TYR A 229 35.54 11.60 3.20
N ARG A 230 35.28 12.57 4.06
CA ARG A 230 34.01 13.30 4.08
C ARG A 230 33.76 14.05 2.77
N ARG A 231 34.78 14.73 2.23
CA ARG A 231 34.69 15.41 0.93
C ARG A 231 34.45 14.39 -0.19
N THR A 232 35.19 13.30 -0.18
CA THR A 232 35.10 12.27 -1.22
C THR A 232 33.73 11.58 -1.21
N ARG A 233 33.23 11.18 -0.05
CA ARG A 233 31.90 10.58 0.10
C ARG A 233 30.79 11.53 -0.33
N TYR A 234 30.86 12.80 0.10
CA TYR A 234 29.92 13.82 -0.36
C TYR A 234 29.89 13.92 -1.88
N ARG A 235 31.06 14.12 -2.51
CA ARG A 235 31.19 14.26 -3.97
C ARG A 235 30.74 13.02 -4.72
N PHE A 236 31.07 11.84 -4.22
CA PHE A 236 30.68 10.58 -4.83
C PHE A 236 29.16 10.39 -4.83
N TRP A 237 28.52 10.50 -3.66
CA TRP A 237 27.08 10.31 -3.54
C TRP A 237 26.27 11.41 -4.22
N HIS A 238 26.76 12.66 -4.16
CA HIS A 238 26.20 13.76 -4.95
C HIS A 238 26.24 13.45 -6.45
N LEU A 239 27.36 12.91 -6.98
CA LEU A 239 27.44 12.52 -8.39
C LEU A 239 26.52 11.34 -8.72
N VAL A 240 26.49 10.30 -7.88
CA VAL A 240 25.61 9.14 -8.08
C VAL A 240 24.14 9.58 -8.15
N GLN A 241 23.71 10.45 -7.23
CA GLN A 241 22.38 11.05 -7.24
C GLN A 241 22.12 11.82 -8.55
N GLU A 242 23.02 12.73 -8.95
CA GLU A 242 22.83 13.49 -10.20
C GLU A 242 22.72 12.58 -11.42
N LEU A 243 23.59 11.58 -11.53
CA LEU A 243 23.57 10.64 -12.66
C LEU A 243 22.29 9.82 -12.66
N PHE A 244 21.87 9.26 -11.52
CA PHE A 244 20.65 8.45 -11.49
C PHE A 244 19.40 9.28 -11.81
N VAL A 245 19.27 10.48 -11.23
CA VAL A 245 18.16 11.39 -11.50
C VAL A 245 18.11 11.79 -12.97
N THR A 246 19.25 12.16 -13.56
CA THR A 246 19.28 12.70 -14.94
C THR A 246 19.28 11.62 -16.02
N HIS A 247 20.02 10.52 -15.81
CA HIS A 247 20.16 9.44 -16.78
C HIS A 247 19.02 8.42 -16.73
N PHE A 248 18.28 8.33 -15.63
CA PHE A 248 17.12 7.44 -15.55
C PHE A 248 15.80 8.23 -15.52
N THR A 249 15.48 8.87 -14.40
CA THR A 249 14.13 9.43 -14.18
C THR A 249 13.83 10.60 -15.12
N GLN A 250 14.74 11.58 -15.22
CA GLN A 250 14.55 12.71 -16.13
C GLN A 250 14.47 12.26 -17.59
N GLN A 251 15.31 11.31 -18.01
CA GLN A 251 15.31 10.85 -19.39
C GLN A 251 13.97 10.20 -19.78
N ILE A 252 13.38 9.39 -18.90
CA ILE A 252 12.05 8.81 -19.11
C ILE A 252 10.97 9.91 -19.07
N TYR A 253 11.07 10.85 -18.11
CA TYR A 253 10.16 11.98 -18.00
C TYR A 253 10.13 12.82 -19.29
N ASP A 254 11.30 13.19 -19.80
CA ASP A 254 11.46 14.01 -21.01
C ASP A 254 10.90 13.25 -22.23
N TRP A 255 11.19 11.94 -22.35
CA TRP A 255 10.63 11.10 -23.41
C TRP A 255 9.09 11.10 -23.39
N CYS A 256 8.48 10.97 -22.20
CA CYS A 256 7.03 11.01 -22.01
C CYS A 256 6.46 12.38 -22.35
N GLN A 257 7.07 13.44 -21.82
CA GLN A 257 6.66 14.83 -21.97
C GLN A 257 6.67 15.28 -23.43
N GLU A 258 7.68 14.87 -24.22
CA GLU A 258 7.78 15.13 -25.66
C GLU A 258 6.66 14.48 -26.48
N ARG A 259 6.06 13.39 -25.98
CA ARG A 259 5.07 12.57 -26.68
C ARG A 259 3.65 12.74 -26.13
N GLY A 260 3.46 13.66 -25.19
CA GLY A 260 2.16 13.90 -24.54
C GLY A 260 1.74 12.83 -23.53
N ALA A 261 2.62 11.89 -23.19
CA ALA A 261 2.39 10.90 -22.13
C ALA A 261 2.78 11.47 -20.76
N LYS A 262 2.22 10.88 -19.71
CA LYS A 262 2.60 11.14 -18.31
C LYS A 262 3.49 10.03 -17.78
N LEU A 263 4.37 10.40 -16.86
CA LEU A 263 5.16 9.49 -16.05
C LEU A 263 4.65 9.54 -14.61
N THR A 264 4.29 8.38 -14.08
CA THR A 264 3.96 8.15 -12.67
C THR A 264 4.78 6.97 -12.16
N GLY A 265 4.82 6.78 -10.85
CA GLY A 265 5.62 5.72 -10.23
C GLY A 265 6.17 6.15 -8.89
N HIS A 266 7.04 5.34 -8.33
CA HIS A 266 7.72 5.61 -7.06
C HIS A 266 9.13 5.02 -7.09
N MET A 267 9.90 5.27 -6.03
CA MET A 267 11.28 4.84 -5.88
C MET A 267 11.37 3.76 -4.81
N VAL A 268 12.36 2.88 -4.89
CA VAL A 268 12.52 1.82 -3.87
C VAL A 268 13.17 2.33 -2.59
N LEU A 269 12.75 1.81 -1.43
CA LEU A 269 13.35 2.06 -0.11
C LEU A 269 13.45 3.55 0.26
N GLU A 270 12.30 4.17 0.52
CA GLU A 270 12.14 5.62 0.72
C GLU A 270 12.14 6.05 2.19
N GLU A 271 12.18 5.11 3.13
CA GLU A 271 11.68 5.31 4.50
C GLU A 271 12.70 5.99 5.42
N THR A 272 13.98 5.64 5.29
CA THR A 272 15.05 6.11 6.19
C THR A 272 16.26 6.65 5.44
N LEU A 273 17.04 7.51 6.10
CA LEU A 273 18.25 8.08 5.52
C LEU A 273 19.21 6.99 5.01
N LEU A 274 19.35 5.88 5.73
CA LEU A 274 20.28 4.80 5.38
C LEU A 274 19.86 4.06 4.11
N VAL A 275 18.63 3.56 4.07
CA VAL A 275 18.18 2.65 3.01
C VAL A 275 18.13 3.35 1.66
N GLN A 276 17.85 4.66 1.64
CA GLN A 276 17.84 5.48 0.44
C GLN A 276 19.23 5.70 -0.18
N ILE A 277 20.33 5.63 0.58
CA ILE A 277 21.67 5.98 0.07
C ILE A 277 22.08 5.09 -1.09
N THR A 278 22.01 3.77 -0.90
CA THR A 278 22.43 2.83 -1.95
C THR A 278 21.38 2.68 -3.04
N SER A 279 20.09 2.75 -2.69
CA SER A 279 19.02 2.59 -3.68
C SER A 279 18.86 3.81 -4.58
N ASN A 280 19.01 5.03 -4.05
CA ASN A 280 18.69 6.27 -4.75
C ASN A 280 19.78 7.36 -4.65
N GLY A 281 20.68 7.29 -3.67
CA GLY A 281 21.49 8.42 -3.21
C GLY A 281 20.65 9.39 -2.36
N ALA A 282 19.56 9.90 -2.92
CA ALA A 282 18.51 10.66 -2.24
C ALA A 282 17.20 10.55 -3.05
N VAL A 283 16.06 10.32 -2.39
CA VAL A 283 14.80 10.05 -3.11
C VAL A 283 14.09 11.30 -3.63
N MET A 284 14.01 12.36 -2.81
CA MET A 284 13.31 13.61 -3.14
C MET A 284 13.64 14.21 -4.53
N PRO A 285 14.91 14.24 -4.97
CA PRO A 285 15.31 14.65 -6.32
C PRO A 285 14.53 14.04 -7.47
N HIS A 286 14.12 12.77 -7.36
CA HIS A 286 13.43 12.06 -8.44
C HIS A 286 12.01 12.60 -8.66
N TYR A 287 11.32 13.01 -7.58
CA TYR A 287 9.92 13.46 -7.66
C TYR A 287 9.72 14.72 -8.53
N GLU A 288 10.76 15.52 -8.80
CA GLU A 288 10.63 16.66 -9.73
C GLU A 288 10.32 16.20 -11.17
N PHE A 289 10.76 14.98 -11.51
CA PHE A 289 10.62 14.32 -12.81
C PHE A 289 9.54 13.25 -12.81
N PHE A 290 8.44 13.50 -12.10
CA PHE A 290 7.19 12.77 -12.28
C PHE A 290 6.05 13.75 -12.57
N HIS A 291 5.17 13.36 -13.48
CA HIS A 291 3.94 14.11 -13.74
C HIS A 291 2.93 13.88 -12.61
N VAL A 292 2.92 12.65 -12.07
CA VAL A 292 2.22 12.23 -10.86
C VAL A 292 3.25 11.49 -9.99
N PRO A 293 3.98 12.18 -9.09
CA PRO A 293 4.92 11.50 -8.21
C PRO A 293 4.15 10.59 -7.25
N GLY A 294 4.73 9.43 -6.95
CA GLY A 294 4.16 8.45 -6.04
C GLY A 294 5.13 7.99 -4.97
N MET A 295 4.60 7.18 -4.06
CA MET A 295 5.35 6.49 -3.03
C MET A 295 4.86 5.04 -2.87
N ASP A 296 5.66 4.22 -2.20
CA ASP A 296 5.28 2.88 -1.77
C ASP A 296 4.95 2.79 -0.27
N TRP A 297 3.79 2.23 0.06
CA TRP A 297 3.34 1.97 1.43
C TRP A 297 2.55 0.66 1.56
N LEU A 298 3.26 -0.46 1.52
CA LEU A 298 2.66 -1.78 1.50
C LEU A 298 1.90 -2.14 2.80
N GLY A 299 2.62 -2.37 3.91
CA GLY A 299 2.11 -3.11 5.07
C GLY A 299 1.08 -2.41 5.98
N ARG A 300 0.48 -3.19 6.90
CA ARG A 300 -0.58 -2.74 7.84
C ARG A 300 -0.05 -1.92 9.04
N HIS A 301 0.51 -0.75 8.76
CA HIS A 301 1.12 0.16 9.75
C HIS A 301 1.17 1.61 9.23
N ILE A 302 1.58 2.55 10.09
CA ILE A 302 1.54 4.01 9.84
C ILE A 302 2.83 4.73 10.31
N ASN A 303 4.00 4.11 10.15
CA ASN A 303 5.28 4.72 10.49
C ASN A 303 6.42 4.10 9.67
N PRO A 304 7.46 4.85 9.24
CA PRO A 304 7.77 6.26 9.57
C PRO A 304 6.98 7.31 8.77
N PRO A 305 6.86 8.58 9.22
CA PRO A 305 6.06 9.63 8.54
C PRO A 305 6.76 10.27 7.33
N THR A 306 8.03 9.95 7.11
CA THR A 306 8.90 10.61 6.13
C THR A 306 8.47 10.37 4.69
N THR A 307 8.11 9.14 4.33
CA THR A 307 7.77 8.77 2.95
C THR A 307 6.70 9.70 2.33
N PRO A 308 5.48 9.85 2.90
CA PRO A 308 4.48 10.78 2.35
C PRO A 308 4.92 12.25 2.40
N LEU A 309 5.66 12.66 3.43
CA LEU A 309 6.12 14.05 3.56
C LEU A 309 7.17 14.41 2.51
N GLN A 310 8.08 13.51 2.15
CA GLN A 310 9.09 13.72 1.11
C GLN A 310 8.43 13.97 -0.25
N VAL A 311 7.57 13.05 -0.69
CA VAL A 311 6.89 13.16 -1.99
C VAL A 311 5.96 14.38 -2.04
N ALA A 312 5.19 14.63 -0.98
CA ALA A 312 4.29 15.78 -0.92
C ALA A 312 5.05 17.10 -0.93
N SER A 313 6.20 17.19 -0.26
CA SER A 313 7.01 18.42 -0.23
C SER A 313 7.47 18.82 -1.62
N VAL A 314 8.08 17.90 -2.37
CA VAL A 314 8.56 18.18 -3.73
C VAL A 314 7.38 18.45 -4.67
N ALA A 315 6.32 17.64 -4.60
CA ALA A 315 5.12 17.82 -5.40
C ALA A 315 4.52 19.23 -5.22
N HIS A 316 4.33 19.70 -3.98
CA HIS A 316 3.80 21.04 -3.72
C HIS A 316 4.77 22.16 -4.16
N GLN A 317 6.07 21.96 -3.99
CA GLN A 317 7.11 22.92 -4.42
C GLN A 317 7.13 23.10 -5.94
N VAL A 318 7.05 22.02 -6.71
CA VAL A 318 7.06 22.08 -8.18
C VAL A 318 5.66 22.21 -8.80
N GLY A 319 4.60 22.12 -8.00
CA GLY A 319 3.22 22.36 -8.41
C GLY A 319 2.48 21.16 -8.99
N ARG A 320 2.84 19.93 -8.60
CA ARG A 320 2.05 18.73 -8.88
C ARG A 320 0.87 18.65 -7.91
N LYS A 321 -0.31 18.31 -8.43
CA LYS A 321 -1.56 18.20 -7.66
C LYS A 321 -1.87 16.75 -7.28
N ALA A 322 -1.58 15.82 -8.17
CA ALA A 322 -1.76 14.39 -7.94
C ALA A 322 -0.49 13.81 -7.30
N ILE A 323 -0.66 13.15 -6.16
CA ILE A 323 0.38 12.44 -5.42
C ILE A 323 -0.17 11.04 -5.16
N LEU A 324 0.45 10.05 -5.79
CA LEU A 324 0.02 8.65 -5.74
C LEU A 324 0.57 7.95 -4.50
N SER A 325 -0.15 6.98 -3.95
CA SER A 325 0.44 5.95 -3.10
C SER A 325 0.03 4.57 -3.58
N GLU A 326 1.01 3.73 -3.87
CA GLU A 326 0.81 2.30 -3.83
C GLU A 326 0.61 1.87 -2.37
N THR A 327 -0.47 1.17 -2.05
CA THR A 327 -0.71 0.74 -0.68
C THR A 327 -1.65 -0.47 -0.57
N PHE A 328 -1.67 -1.12 0.59
CA PHE A 328 -2.48 -2.26 1.01
C PHE A 328 -1.95 -3.67 0.69
N ALA A 329 -0.78 -3.78 0.07
CA ALA A 329 -0.08 -5.06 -0.01
C ALA A 329 0.24 -5.59 1.39
N LEU A 330 0.50 -6.89 1.54
CA LEU A 330 0.90 -7.49 2.83
C LEU A 330 -0.14 -7.36 3.97
N THR A 331 -1.30 -6.73 3.78
CA THR A 331 -2.26 -6.46 4.86
C THR A 331 -3.09 -7.69 5.26
N GLY A 332 -3.09 -8.71 4.39
CA GLY A 332 -3.77 -9.99 4.58
C GLY A 332 -5.25 -9.96 4.19
N TRP A 333 -5.82 -11.15 3.98
CA TRP A 333 -7.22 -11.33 3.55
C TRP A 333 -8.28 -10.87 4.57
N ASN A 334 -7.89 -10.48 5.78
CA ASN A 334 -8.77 -10.00 6.85
C ASN A 334 -8.70 -8.47 7.05
N VAL A 335 -7.96 -7.74 6.21
CA VAL A 335 -7.90 -6.29 6.34
C VAL A 335 -9.30 -5.70 6.19
N SER A 336 -9.66 -4.80 7.10
CA SER A 336 -10.98 -4.22 7.13
C SER A 336 -11.02 -2.81 6.55
N PHE A 337 -12.21 -2.36 6.13
CA PHE A 337 -12.40 -0.99 5.63
C PHE A 337 -11.97 0.11 6.59
N GLU A 338 -12.17 -0.10 7.91
CA GLU A 338 -11.69 0.82 8.93
C GLU A 338 -10.17 0.94 8.93
N GLU A 339 -9.46 -0.16 8.67
CA GLU A 339 -8.00 -0.17 8.63
C GLU A 339 -7.47 0.38 7.31
N LEU A 340 -8.09 0.02 6.18
CA LEU A 340 -7.81 0.63 4.88
C LEU A 340 -7.98 2.15 4.96
N LYS A 341 -9.07 2.62 5.55
CA LYS A 341 -9.34 4.04 5.80
C LYS A 341 -8.30 4.65 6.74
N TRP A 342 -7.98 4.02 7.87
CA TRP A 342 -7.01 4.54 8.83
C TRP A 342 -5.61 4.71 8.21
N MET A 343 -5.12 3.70 7.49
CA MET A 343 -3.84 3.78 6.80
C MET A 343 -3.84 4.90 5.74
N PHE A 344 -4.88 4.99 4.92
CA PHE A 344 -4.91 5.98 3.85
C PHE A 344 -5.21 7.40 4.33
N ASP A 345 -6.03 7.58 5.36
CA ASP A 345 -6.24 8.88 6.02
C ASP A 345 -4.91 9.41 6.61
N TRP A 346 -4.09 8.53 7.18
CA TRP A 346 -2.76 8.88 7.69
C TRP A 346 -1.81 9.34 6.57
N GLN A 347 -1.97 8.83 5.36
CA GLN A 347 -1.22 9.29 4.18
C GLN A 347 -1.79 10.60 3.61
N MET A 348 -3.13 10.71 3.49
CA MET A 348 -3.82 11.87 2.92
C MET A 348 -3.59 13.14 3.76
N VAL A 349 -3.58 13.01 5.09
CA VAL A 349 -3.27 14.13 5.99
C VAL A 349 -1.82 14.62 5.83
N ARG A 350 -0.95 13.84 5.18
CA ARG A 350 0.45 14.23 4.85
C ARG A 350 0.63 14.65 3.39
N GLY A 351 -0.44 14.66 2.61
CA GLY A 351 -0.47 15.26 1.27
C GLY A 351 -0.77 14.31 0.13
N VAL A 352 -0.87 13.00 0.36
CA VAL A 352 -1.28 12.03 -0.67
C VAL A 352 -2.69 12.37 -1.17
N THR A 353 -2.92 12.26 -2.47
CA THR A 353 -4.21 12.65 -3.09
C THR A 353 -4.82 11.58 -3.99
N LEU A 354 -4.08 10.52 -4.34
CA LEU A 354 -4.53 9.48 -5.25
C LEU A 354 -4.13 8.09 -4.73
N LEU A 355 -5.11 7.19 -4.66
CA LEU A 355 -4.92 5.81 -4.20
C LEU A 355 -4.56 4.89 -5.36
N CYS A 356 -3.50 4.09 -5.20
CA CYS A 356 -3.19 2.91 -5.98
C CYS A 356 -3.24 1.69 -5.08
N GLN A 357 -4.31 0.91 -5.16
CA GLN A 357 -4.40 -0.33 -4.41
C GLN A 357 -3.41 -1.37 -4.96
N HIS A 358 -2.70 -2.00 -4.03
CA HIS A 358 -2.03 -3.28 -4.26
C HIS A 358 -2.87 -4.37 -3.60
N LEU A 359 -3.57 -5.23 -4.35
CA LEU A 359 -3.67 -5.25 -5.82
C LEU A 359 -5.05 -5.76 -6.27
N GLU A 360 -5.35 -5.68 -7.58
CA GLU A 360 -6.48 -6.37 -8.22
C GLU A 360 -5.95 -7.52 -9.07
N GLY A 361 -6.12 -8.75 -8.58
CA GLY A 361 -5.65 -9.94 -9.29
C GLY A 361 -6.55 -10.28 -10.47
N TYR A 362 -5.98 -10.38 -11.68
CA TYR A 362 -6.72 -10.89 -12.85
C TYR A 362 -7.27 -12.30 -12.60
N SER A 363 -6.48 -13.13 -11.90
CA SER A 363 -6.82 -14.47 -11.44
C SER A 363 -6.25 -14.71 -10.04
N LEU A 364 -6.93 -15.58 -9.27
CA LEU A 364 -6.44 -16.07 -7.98
C LEU A 364 -5.82 -17.47 -8.06
N ARG A 365 -5.64 -18.04 -9.26
CA ARG A 365 -5.08 -19.38 -9.48
C ARG A 365 -3.74 -19.59 -8.77
N GLY A 366 -3.56 -20.74 -8.13
CA GLY A 366 -2.26 -21.19 -7.69
C GLY A 366 -1.62 -20.25 -6.68
N ILE A 367 -0.35 -19.89 -6.91
CA ILE A 367 0.41 -18.97 -6.06
C ILE A 367 -0.20 -17.55 -6.00
N ARG A 368 -1.03 -17.16 -6.96
CA ARG A 368 -1.54 -15.77 -7.11
C ARG A 368 -2.40 -15.32 -5.94
N LYS A 369 -3.16 -16.22 -5.31
CA LYS A 369 -3.92 -15.93 -4.08
C LYS A 369 -3.06 -15.74 -2.83
N ARG A 370 -1.74 -15.93 -2.94
CA ARG A 370 -0.74 -15.75 -1.87
C ARG A 370 0.23 -14.61 -2.17
N ASP A 371 0.09 -13.96 -3.32
CA ASP A 371 0.94 -12.85 -3.78
C ASP A 371 0.58 -11.58 -3.02
N TYR A 372 1.26 -11.39 -1.87
CA TYR A 372 1.12 -10.22 -0.98
C TYR A 372 -0.34 -9.79 -0.72
N PRO A 373 -1.23 -10.71 -0.29
CA PRO A 373 -2.67 -10.47 -0.23
C PRO A 373 -3.05 -9.27 0.66
N PRO A 374 -4.24 -8.67 0.42
CA PRO A 374 -5.36 -9.20 -0.37
C PRO A 374 -5.38 -8.77 -1.85
N SER A 375 -6.09 -9.55 -2.67
CA SER A 375 -6.67 -9.01 -3.92
C SER A 375 -7.94 -8.22 -3.57
N LEU A 376 -7.96 -6.91 -3.79
CA LEU A 376 -9.08 -6.00 -3.52
C LEU A 376 -10.01 -5.90 -4.74
N PHE A 377 -10.42 -7.03 -5.31
CA PHE A 377 -11.13 -7.08 -6.58
C PHE A 377 -12.41 -7.92 -6.55
N TYR A 378 -13.00 -8.23 -7.73
CA TYR A 378 -14.32 -8.87 -7.84
C TYR A 378 -14.44 -10.21 -7.10
N GLN A 379 -13.32 -10.84 -6.75
CA GLN A 379 -13.31 -12.06 -5.96
C GLN A 379 -13.77 -11.85 -4.51
N GLN A 380 -13.71 -10.61 -4.00
CA GLN A 380 -14.11 -10.27 -2.65
C GLN A 380 -15.64 -10.34 -2.48
N PRO A 381 -16.16 -10.94 -1.40
CA PRO A 381 -17.61 -11.03 -1.18
C PRO A 381 -18.30 -9.66 -1.01
N TRP A 382 -17.55 -8.65 -0.56
CA TRP A 382 -18.03 -7.29 -0.37
C TRP A 382 -17.84 -6.39 -1.60
N TRP A 383 -17.42 -6.92 -2.76
CA TRP A 383 -17.10 -6.13 -3.96
C TRP A 383 -18.22 -5.16 -4.37
N GLU A 384 -19.49 -5.61 -4.35
CA GLU A 384 -20.64 -4.74 -4.67
C GLU A 384 -20.80 -3.55 -3.71
N LYS A 385 -20.21 -3.65 -2.51
CA LYS A 385 -20.21 -2.64 -1.47
C LYS A 385 -18.92 -1.82 -1.45
N TYR A 386 -18.02 -1.94 -2.43
CA TYR A 386 -16.72 -1.26 -2.39
C TYR A 386 -16.78 0.24 -2.73
N ARG A 387 -17.79 0.66 -3.50
CA ARG A 387 -17.92 2.04 -4.00
C ARG A 387 -17.86 3.14 -2.92
N PRO A 388 -18.52 3.01 -1.75
CA PRO A 388 -18.45 4.04 -0.72
C PRO A 388 -17.04 4.32 -0.20
N PHE A 389 -16.17 3.31 -0.14
CA PHE A 389 -14.76 3.50 0.21
C PHE A 389 -14.04 4.30 -0.89
N ASN A 390 -14.21 3.90 -2.16
CA ASN A 390 -13.60 4.59 -3.30
C ASN A 390 -14.10 6.05 -3.41
N ASP A 391 -15.40 6.29 -3.25
CA ASP A 391 -15.98 7.64 -3.26
C ASP A 391 -15.47 8.49 -2.08
N TYR A 392 -15.29 7.91 -0.89
CA TYR A 392 -14.73 8.59 0.28
C TYR A 392 -13.30 9.10 0.00
N VAL A 393 -12.41 8.21 -0.46
CA VAL A 393 -11.01 8.60 -0.73
C VAL A 393 -10.91 9.59 -1.89
N SER A 394 -11.76 9.47 -2.91
CA SER A 394 -11.79 10.39 -4.06
C SER A 394 -12.23 11.79 -3.71
N ARG A 395 -13.20 11.95 -2.80
CA ARG A 395 -13.65 13.28 -2.35
C ARG A 395 -12.56 14.02 -1.61
N LEU A 396 -11.90 13.33 -0.69
CA LEU A 396 -10.77 13.88 0.06
C LEU A 396 -9.59 14.19 -0.87
N GLY A 397 -9.23 13.23 -1.73
CA GLY A 397 -8.19 13.40 -2.75
C GLY A 397 -8.43 14.60 -3.65
N MET A 398 -9.67 14.78 -4.15
CA MET A 398 -10.06 15.95 -4.95
C MET A 398 -9.87 17.26 -4.20
N LEU A 399 -10.33 17.35 -2.95
CA LEU A 399 -10.19 18.57 -2.13
C LEU A 399 -8.72 18.89 -1.82
N LEU A 400 -7.91 17.86 -1.58
CA LEU A 400 -6.48 18.01 -1.32
C LEU A 400 -5.69 18.40 -2.58
N ALA A 401 -6.06 17.88 -3.75
CA ALA A 401 -5.40 18.12 -5.03
C ALA A 401 -5.76 19.49 -5.65
N GLU A 402 -7.03 19.90 -5.55
CA GLU A 402 -7.50 21.16 -6.14
C GLU A 402 -7.25 22.38 -5.24
N GLY A 403 -7.16 22.16 -3.94
CA GLY A 403 -6.87 23.23 -2.99
C GLY A 403 -5.40 23.68 -3.00
N GLU A 404 -5.17 24.96 -2.75
CA GLU A 404 -3.82 25.53 -2.69
C GLU A 404 -3.17 25.24 -1.33
N VAL A 405 -1.88 24.87 -1.35
CA VAL A 405 -1.03 24.69 -0.17
C VAL A 405 -0.25 25.97 0.10
N ALA A 406 -0.18 26.37 1.38
CA ALA A 406 0.63 27.49 1.82
C ALA A 406 1.13 27.24 3.26
N PHE A 407 2.24 26.51 3.39
CA PHE A 407 2.86 26.24 4.68
C PHE A 407 4.00 27.22 4.96
N ASP A 408 4.12 27.67 6.20
CA ASP A 408 5.09 28.69 6.62
C ASP A 408 6.49 28.13 6.90
N VAL A 409 6.60 26.83 7.15
CA VAL A 409 7.80 26.18 7.69
C VAL A 409 8.43 25.25 6.66
N LEU A 410 9.73 25.42 6.41
CA LEU A 410 10.57 24.47 5.68
C LEU A 410 11.55 23.80 6.64
N VAL A 411 11.68 22.49 6.60
CA VAL A 411 12.67 21.70 7.37
C VAL A 411 13.70 21.13 6.41
N LEU A 412 14.98 21.45 6.55
CA LEU A 412 16.01 20.89 5.66
C LEU A 412 16.14 19.37 5.83
N HIS A 413 16.27 18.64 4.73
CA HIS A 413 16.44 17.18 4.75
C HIS A 413 17.93 16.81 4.93
N PRO A 414 18.32 15.98 5.92
CA PRO A 414 19.74 15.79 6.29
C PRO A 414 20.48 14.71 5.48
N GLN A 415 19.96 14.29 4.31
CA GLN A 415 20.52 13.18 3.51
C GLN A 415 22.00 13.36 3.17
N SER A 416 22.43 14.60 2.89
CA SER A 416 23.83 14.89 2.57
C SER A 416 24.81 14.64 3.72
N SER A 417 24.32 14.69 4.96
CA SER A 417 25.09 14.30 6.15
C SER A 417 25.17 12.79 6.29
N ALA A 418 24.11 12.06 5.93
CA ALA A 418 24.11 10.60 5.91
C ALA A 418 25.14 10.04 4.90
N TRP A 419 25.34 10.69 3.76
CA TRP A 419 26.40 10.34 2.80
C TRP A 419 27.80 10.33 3.42
N LEU A 420 28.09 11.27 4.33
CA LEU A 420 29.42 11.35 4.97
C LEU A 420 29.71 10.14 5.85
N CYS A 421 28.66 9.56 6.43
CA CYS A 421 28.74 8.45 7.37
C CYS A 421 28.77 7.08 6.67
N TYR A 422 28.24 6.98 5.45
CA TYR A 422 28.10 5.70 4.75
C TYR A 422 29.46 5.11 4.36
N ASP A 423 29.73 3.86 4.78
CA ASP A 423 31.01 3.17 4.60
C ASP A 423 30.88 1.71 4.11
N ASP A 424 29.65 1.28 3.77
CA ASP A 424 29.32 -0.10 3.39
C ASP A 424 29.69 -1.14 4.46
N ALA A 425 29.73 -0.71 5.73
CA ALA A 425 30.01 -1.56 6.87
C ALA A 425 29.17 -1.15 8.09
N LYS A 426 29.72 -0.32 8.99
CA LYS A 426 29.05 0.06 10.23
C LYS A 426 28.13 1.25 10.08
N ASN A 427 28.41 2.13 9.10
CA ASN A 427 27.65 3.35 8.85
C ASN A 427 27.47 4.22 10.11
N GLU A 428 28.55 4.38 10.89
CA GLU A 428 28.51 5.01 12.23
C GLU A 428 27.86 6.40 12.18
N GLY A 429 26.80 6.58 12.98
CA GLY A 429 26.09 7.86 13.16
C GLY A 429 24.81 8.04 12.32
N ILE A 430 24.57 7.24 11.26
CA ILE A 430 23.37 7.42 10.41
C ILE A 430 22.08 7.17 11.19
N GLU A 431 22.01 6.13 12.03
CA GLU A 431 20.82 5.82 12.82
C GLU A 431 20.46 6.95 13.80
N ALA A 432 21.46 7.52 14.47
CA ALA A 432 21.27 8.66 15.38
C ALA A 432 20.81 9.93 14.63
N LEU A 433 21.36 10.18 13.44
CA LEU A 433 20.93 11.27 12.56
C LEU A 433 19.47 11.08 12.14
N ASN A 434 19.09 9.87 11.72
CA ASN A 434 17.73 9.52 11.32
C ASN A 434 16.74 9.69 12.47
N ALA A 435 17.07 9.19 13.67
CA ALA A 435 16.22 9.33 14.86
C ALA A 435 15.99 10.79 15.26
N LEU A 436 17.02 11.65 15.17
CA LEU A 436 16.88 13.08 15.44
C LEU A 436 16.02 13.79 14.39
N PHE A 437 16.11 13.38 13.13
CA PHE A 437 15.27 13.91 12.07
C PHE A 437 13.79 13.52 12.25
N PHE A 438 13.53 12.27 12.62
CA PHE A 438 12.18 11.82 12.99
C PHE A 438 11.64 12.60 14.18
N ALA A 439 12.44 12.81 15.23
CA ALA A 439 12.02 13.59 16.39
C ALA A 439 11.69 15.07 16.06
N VAL A 440 12.35 15.68 15.07
CA VAL A 440 11.98 17.02 14.57
C VAL A 440 10.62 16.98 13.87
N THR A 441 10.38 15.95 13.07
CA THR A 441 9.10 15.73 12.38
C THR A 441 7.97 15.53 13.40
N ASP A 442 8.15 14.60 14.34
CA ASP A 442 7.17 14.29 15.37
C ASP A 442 6.85 15.51 16.25
N ALA A 443 7.85 16.32 16.59
CA ALA A 443 7.63 17.54 17.38
C ALA A 443 6.77 18.58 16.66
N LEU A 444 6.92 18.72 15.33
CA LEU A 444 6.10 19.63 14.53
C LEU A 444 4.69 19.08 14.33
N GLU A 445 4.55 17.79 14.01
CA GLU A 445 3.24 17.15 13.84
C GLU A 445 2.45 17.16 15.14
N ALA A 446 3.07 16.83 16.28
CA ALA A 446 2.42 16.84 17.59
C ALA A 446 2.00 18.25 18.05
N ALA A 447 2.62 19.29 17.49
CA ALA A 447 2.25 20.69 17.71
C ALA A 447 1.33 21.25 16.61
N HIS A 448 0.82 20.40 15.71
CA HIS A 448 -0.09 20.76 14.62
C HIS A 448 0.46 21.85 13.70
N VAL A 449 1.78 21.84 13.45
CA VAL A 449 2.46 22.77 12.55
C VAL A 449 2.65 22.10 11.19
N PRO A 450 1.97 22.56 10.12
CA PRO A 450 2.24 22.07 8.77
C PRO A 450 3.59 22.57 8.24
N PHE A 451 4.36 21.70 7.60
CA PHE A 451 5.68 22.01 7.04
C PHE A 451 5.96 21.23 5.75
N HIS A 452 7.00 21.63 5.04
CA HIS A 452 7.61 20.83 3.96
C HIS A 452 9.06 20.50 4.29
N TYR A 453 9.57 19.40 3.72
CA TYR A 453 11.00 19.14 3.65
C TYR A 453 11.66 19.96 2.53
N GLY A 454 12.91 20.34 2.76
CA GLY A 454 13.78 21.03 1.80
C GLY A 454 14.99 20.17 1.44
N ASP A 455 14.95 19.55 0.26
CA ASP A 455 16.10 18.86 -0.32
C ASP A 455 17.07 19.86 -0.96
N GLU A 456 18.37 19.64 -0.81
CA GLU A 456 19.39 20.60 -1.25
C GLU A 456 19.48 20.73 -2.78
N ARG A 457 19.20 19.66 -3.53
CA ARG A 457 19.16 19.72 -4.99
C ARG A 457 17.92 20.47 -5.48
N ILE A 458 16.76 20.23 -4.86
CA ILE A 458 15.53 20.99 -5.14
C ILE A 458 15.72 22.47 -4.81
N LEU A 459 16.34 22.79 -3.67
CA LEU A 459 16.69 24.17 -3.29
C LEU A 459 17.65 24.82 -4.28
N ARG A 460 18.67 24.11 -4.75
CA ARG A 460 19.61 24.64 -5.76
C ARG A 460 18.91 25.02 -7.07
N ARG A 461 17.88 24.29 -7.48
CA ARG A 461 17.17 24.48 -8.77
C ARG A 461 15.99 25.44 -8.68
N HIS A 462 15.30 25.46 -7.54
CA HIS A 462 14.02 26.15 -7.37
C HIS A 462 13.99 27.16 -6.23
N GLY A 463 15.04 27.19 -5.41
CA GLY A 463 15.18 28.05 -4.24
C GLY A 463 15.64 29.46 -4.60
N GLN A 464 14.98 30.46 -4.03
CA GLN A 464 15.42 31.85 -4.06
C GLN A 464 14.87 32.64 -2.88
N VAL A 465 15.52 33.76 -2.55
CA VAL A 465 15.03 34.68 -1.51
C VAL A 465 14.10 35.72 -2.13
N ASP A 466 12.96 35.97 -1.49
CA ASP A 466 11.96 36.96 -1.91
C ASP A 466 11.50 37.79 -0.71
N GLY A 467 12.16 38.93 -0.51
CA GLY A 467 12.09 39.70 0.73
C GLY A 467 12.59 38.86 1.91
N ALA A 468 11.84 38.85 3.01
CA ALA A 468 12.16 38.07 4.21
C ALA A 468 11.73 36.59 4.14
N ALA A 469 11.31 36.07 2.98
CA ALA A 469 10.89 34.68 2.83
C ALA A 469 11.82 33.90 1.90
N LEU A 470 11.87 32.59 2.12
CA LEU A 470 12.49 31.64 1.21
C LEU A 470 11.40 31.09 0.27
N ARG A 471 11.56 31.24 -1.04
CA ARG A 471 10.67 30.63 -2.03
C ARG A 471 11.33 29.39 -2.60
N VAL A 472 10.60 28.28 -2.68
CA VAL A 472 11.01 27.06 -3.40
C VAL A 472 9.92 26.72 -4.41
N GLY A 473 10.20 27.02 -5.67
CA GLY A 473 9.22 26.88 -6.75
C GLY A 473 7.96 27.72 -6.46
N ARG A 474 6.83 27.04 -6.22
CA ARG A 474 5.52 27.64 -5.91
C ARG A 474 5.26 27.89 -4.43
N GLN A 475 6.09 27.36 -3.53
CA GLN A 475 5.90 27.48 -2.08
C GLN A 475 6.76 28.61 -1.51
N ARG A 476 6.27 29.27 -0.46
CA ARG A 476 6.91 30.39 0.21
C ARG A 476 6.92 30.15 1.72
N TYR A 477 8.12 30.17 2.31
CA TYR A 477 8.35 29.85 3.70
C TYR A 477 8.86 31.08 4.46
N SER A 478 8.26 31.34 5.62
CA SER A 478 8.64 32.41 6.54
C SER A 478 9.60 31.93 7.64
N VAL A 479 9.75 30.61 7.80
CA VAL A 479 10.66 29.97 8.75
C VAL A 479 11.40 28.83 8.05
N VAL A 480 12.72 28.76 8.28
CA VAL A 480 13.55 27.62 7.88
C VAL A 480 14.14 26.97 9.13
N VAL A 481 13.82 25.69 9.32
CA VAL A 481 14.32 24.83 10.38
C VAL A 481 15.47 23.99 9.83
N VAL A 482 16.61 24.05 10.52
CA VAL A 482 17.76 23.21 10.22
C VAL A 482 17.85 22.14 11.32
N PRO A 483 17.50 20.86 11.02
CA PRO A 483 17.64 19.78 11.98
C PRO A 483 19.13 19.50 12.28
N PRO A 484 19.45 18.64 13.26
CA PRO A 484 20.83 18.19 13.45
C PRO A 484 21.41 17.63 12.15
N MET A 485 22.47 18.25 11.64
CA MET A 485 23.15 17.82 10.41
C MET A 485 24.63 18.22 10.46
N ASP A 486 25.46 17.56 9.64
CA ASP A 486 26.92 17.72 9.62
C ASP A 486 27.42 18.63 8.49
N THR A 487 26.75 18.62 7.34
CA THR A 487 27.17 19.36 6.15
C THR A 487 25.99 20.03 5.45
N LEU A 488 26.25 21.14 4.76
CA LEU A 488 25.36 21.73 3.76
C LEU A 488 26.00 21.73 2.37
N ASP A 489 25.20 21.82 1.31
CA ASP A 489 25.64 22.22 -0.02
C ASP A 489 26.03 23.71 -0.03
N GLY A 490 26.98 24.07 -0.91
CA GLY A 490 27.46 25.45 -1.03
C GLY A 490 26.38 26.42 -1.52
N SER A 491 25.45 25.96 -2.36
CA SER A 491 24.32 26.76 -2.82
C SER A 491 23.29 26.96 -1.71
N THR A 492 22.99 25.92 -0.93
CA THR A 492 22.11 26.02 0.26
C THR A 492 22.67 27.03 1.26
N LEU A 493 23.97 26.95 1.60
CA LEU A 493 24.60 27.93 2.48
C LEU A 493 24.41 29.37 1.97
N SER A 494 24.68 29.59 0.69
CA SER A 494 24.58 30.93 0.08
C SER A 494 23.13 31.45 0.11
N LEU A 495 22.16 30.57 -0.14
CA LEU A 495 20.73 30.86 -0.08
C LEU A 495 20.28 31.22 1.35
N LEU A 496 20.73 30.47 2.37
CA LEU A 496 20.40 30.74 3.76
C LEU A 496 21.06 32.02 4.29
N GLN A 497 22.30 32.33 3.85
CA GLN A 497 22.96 33.60 4.15
C GLN A 497 22.16 34.78 3.61
N GLN A 498 21.71 34.69 2.36
CA GLN A 498 20.87 35.73 1.75
C GLN A 498 19.51 35.84 2.47
N TYR A 499 18.91 34.72 2.86
CA TYR A 499 17.64 34.67 3.56
C TYR A 499 17.74 35.34 4.95
N ALA A 500 18.77 34.98 5.72
CA ALA A 500 19.06 35.58 7.03
C ALA A 500 19.30 37.10 6.90
N ALA A 501 20.09 37.53 5.91
CA ALA A 501 20.39 38.94 5.66
C ALA A 501 19.14 39.77 5.33
N ASN A 502 18.11 39.16 4.75
CA ASN A 502 16.82 39.81 4.45
C ASN A 502 15.80 39.72 5.59
N GLY A 503 16.22 39.28 6.80
CA GLY A 503 15.35 39.19 7.97
C GLY A 503 14.53 37.91 8.06
N GLY A 504 14.91 36.87 7.30
CA GLY A 504 14.31 35.55 7.40
C GLY A 504 14.53 34.89 8.76
N THR A 505 13.56 34.08 9.20
CA THR A 505 13.65 33.35 10.47
C THR A 505 14.34 32.01 10.26
N LEU A 506 15.51 31.83 10.89
CA LEU A 506 16.24 30.56 10.95
C LEU A 506 16.15 29.96 12.35
N ILE A 507 15.88 28.65 12.44
CA ILE A 507 15.90 27.90 13.70
C ILE A 507 16.84 26.70 13.57
N TRP A 508 17.85 26.63 14.43
CA TRP A 508 18.79 25.53 14.51
C TRP A 508 18.37 24.57 15.63
N VAL A 509 18.14 23.30 15.29
CA VAL A 509 17.80 22.27 16.28
C VAL A 509 19.05 21.50 16.67
N GLY A 510 19.41 21.52 17.95
CA GLY A 510 20.51 20.74 18.50
C GLY A 510 21.88 21.17 17.99
N ARG A 511 22.57 20.25 17.30
CA ARG A 511 23.93 20.44 16.77
C ARG A 511 23.88 21.12 15.40
N GLN A 512 24.64 22.19 15.25
CA GLN A 512 24.79 22.93 13.98
C GLN A 512 25.83 22.26 13.08
N PRO A 513 25.67 22.33 11.74
CA PRO A 513 26.65 21.82 10.80
C PRO A 513 27.94 22.64 10.84
N THR A 514 29.06 21.98 10.53
CA THR A 514 30.39 22.60 10.46
C THR A 514 31.05 22.44 9.09
N LEU A 515 30.45 21.63 8.21
CA LEU A 515 30.98 21.30 6.90
C LEU A 515 30.13 21.91 5.78
N VAL A 516 30.77 22.22 4.67
CA VAL A 516 30.15 22.53 3.39
C VAL A 516 30.73 21.57 2.36
N ALA A 517 29.88 20.78 1.71
CA ALA A 517 30.28 19.70 0.81
C ALA A 517 31.37 18.78 1.42
N GLY A 518 31.23 18.45 2.71
CA GLY A 518 32.16 17.59 3.44
C GLY A 518 33.47 18.24 3.91
N VAL A 519 33.65 19.55 3.74
CA VAL A 519 34.87 20.31 4.12
C VAL A 519 34.55 21.40 5.14
N LEU A 520 35.40 21.61 6.14
CA LEU A 520 35.26 22.71 7.10
C LEU A 520 35.17 24.06 6.37
N ASN A 521 34.22 24.91 6.76
CA ASN A 521 34.01 26.19 6.10
C ASN A 521 33.62 27.31 7.08
N GLU A 522 34.41 28.38 7.13
CA GLU A 522 34.19 29.50 8.05
C GLU A 522 32.91 30.29 7.75
N ARG A 523 32.45 30.35 6.49
CA ARG A 523 31.19 31.02 6.11
C ARG A 523 29.97 30.40 6.80
N LEU A 524 30.03 29.11 7.11
CA LEU A 524 28.97 28.43 7.83
C LEU A 524 28.94 28.84 9.30
N ALA A 525 30.12 29.01 9.92
CA ALA A 525 30.22 29.51 11.28
C ALA A 525 29.60 30.92 11.40
N GLU A 526 29.81 31.79 10.41
CA GLU A 526 29.16 33.10 10.34
C GLU A 526 27.63 32.99 10.27
N LEU A 527 27.10 32.13 9.40
CA LEU A 527 25.65 31.91 9.29
C LEU A 527 25.06 31.39 10.61
N CYS A 528 25.75 30.48 11.29
CA CYS A 528 25.32 29.90 12.57
C CYS A 528 25.21 30.91 13.72
N LEU A 529 25.78 32.12 13.58
CA LEU A 529 25.58 33.24 14.51
C LEU A 529 24.21 33.91 14.34
N HIS A 530 23.53 33.67 13.21
CA HIS A 530 22.19 34.16 12.93
C HIS A 530 21.13 33.10 13.22
N GLY A 531 19.92 33.55 13.60
CA GLY A 531 18.79 32.67 13.91
C GLY A 531 18.70 32.27 15.38
N THR A 532 17.65 31.50 15.70
CA THR A 532 17.38 30.99 17.05
C THR A 532 17.91 29.57 17.18
N ARG A 533 18.51 29.24 18.32
CA ARG A 533 18.94 27.87 18.62
C ARG A 533 18.04 27.24 19.66
N VAL A 534 17.58 26.03 19.40
CA VAL A 534 16.86 25.20 20.36
C VAL A 534 17.69 23.95 20.68
N PRO A 535 17.74 23.51 21.96
CA PRO A 535 18.63 22.42 22.34
C PRO A 535 18.13 21.05 21.88
N THR A 536 16.82 20.83 21.83
CA THR A 536 16.22 19.55 21.42
C THR A 536 15.06 19.75 20.44
N PRO A 537 14.67 18.71 19.69
CA PRO A 537 13.47 18.76 18.85
C PRO A 537 12.19 19.15 19.60
N ALA A 538 12.03 18.76 20.86
CA ALA A 538 10.83 19.08 21.66
C ALA A 538 10.66 20.57 21.96
N ASP A 539 11.76 21.34 21.91
CA ASP A 539 11.74 22.79 22.13
C ASP A 539 11.38 23.58 20.85
N LEU A 540 11.41 22.92 19.69
CA LEU A 540 11.18 23.56 18.39
C LEU A 540 9.82 24.27 18.30
N PRO A 541 8.68 23.65 18.69
CA PRO A 541 7.39 24.32 18.57
C PRO A 541 7.31 25.65 19.33
N ALA A 542 7.95 25.75 20.50
CA ALA A 542 7.94 26.98 21.30
C ALA A 542 8.72 28.12 20.63
N ALA A 543 9.76 27.80 19.85
CA ALA A 543 10.58 28.77 19.13
C ALA A 543 9.93 29.28 17.82
N LEU A 544 8.87 28.63 17.34
CA LEU A 544 8.17 29.06 16.14
C LEU A 544 7.34 30.33 16.38
N PRO A 545 7.26 31.24 15.39
CA PRO A 545 6.38 32.40 15.47
C PRO A 545 4.92 31.95 15.58
N ALA A 546 4.09 32.76 16.25
CA ALA A 546 2.67 32.45 16.45
C ALA A 546 1.89 32.26 15.14
N THR A 547 2.33 32.90 14.05
CA THR A 547 1.74 32.74 12.71
C THR A 547 1.90 31.32 12.16
N ALA A 548 3.03 30.66 12.46
CA ALA A 548 3.28 29.27 12.08
C ALA A 548 2.54 28.25 12.99
N ARG A 549 1.97 28.71 14.12
CA ARG A 549 1.20 27.90 15.09
C ARG A 549 -0.28 28.32 15.12
N SER A 550 -0.87 28.36 13.93
CA SER A 550 -2.24 28.85 13.73
C SER A 550 -3.32 27.81 14.06
N ILE A 551 -2.97 26.53 14.08
CA ILE A 551 -3.85 25.39 14.38
C ILE A 551 -3.52 24.86 15.78
N ALA A 552 -4.53 24.40 16.51
CA ALA A 552 -4.35 23.66 17.76
C ALA A 552 -5.45 22.61 17.92
N VAL A 553 -5.10 21.44 18.43
CA VAL A 553 -6.05 20.36 18.75
C VAL A 553 -5.72 19.88 20.16
N THR A 554 -6.49 20.37 21.13
CA THR A 554 -6.15 20.18 22.54
C THR A 554 -7.16 19.33 23.28
N ASP A 555 -6.74 18.70 24.36
CA ASP A 555 -7.67 18.14 25.35
C ASP A 555 -8.34 19.24 26.20
N ALA A 556 -9.14 18.81 27.19
CA ALA A 556 -9.84 19.71 28.11
C ALA A 556 -8.91 20.55 28.99
N GLU A 557 -7.66 20.10 29.19
CA GLU A 557 -6.63 20.84 29.95
C GLU A 557 -5.79 21.77 29.05
N GLY A 558 -6.07 21.81 27.74
CA GLY A 558 -5.35 22.65 26.78
C GLY A 558 -4.02 22.05 26.31
N ARG A 559 -3.78 20.76 26.51
CA ARG A 559 -2.58 20.06 26.03
C ARG A 559 -2.82 19.54 24.61
N GLU A 560 -1.84 19.69 23.71
CA GLU A 560 -1.93 19.20 22.34
C GLU A 560 -2.09 17.67 22.29
N ILE A 561 -2.98 17.19 21.43
CA ILE A 561 -3.24 15.78 21.18
C ILE A 561 -2.46 15.37 19.93
N GLY A 562 -1.17 15.09 20.12
CA GLY A 562 -0.27 14.81 18.99
C GLY A 562 -0.68 13.68 18.04
N PRO A 563 -1.40 12.62 18.47
CA PRO A 563 -1.90 11.59 17.55
C PRO A 563 -2.95 12.08 16.53
N ILE A 564 -3.54 13.26 16.68
CA ILE A 564 -4.47 13.82 15.69
C ILE A 564 -3.67 14.64 14.67
N ALA A 565 -3.31 14.05 13.54
CA ALA A 565 -2.64 14.79 12.47
C ALA A 565 -3.60 15.76 11.79
N VAL A 566 -3.07 16.86 11.23
CA VAL A 566 -3.86 17.88 10.52
C VAL A 566 -3.16 18.40 9.26
N THR A 567 -3.96 18.62 8.21
CA THR A 567 -3.55 19.39 7.04
C THR A 567 -4.66 20.33 6.61
N TRP A 568 -4.32 21.29 5.77
CA TRP A 568 -5.30 22.22 5.24
C TRP A 568 -4.98 22.68 3.82
N ARG A 569 -6.01 23.17 3.12
CA ARG A 569 -5.92 23.77 1.79
C ARG A 569 -6.76 25.03 1.71
N ARG A 570 -6.34 25.99 0.89
CA ARG A 570 -7.19 27.11 0.49
C ARG A 570 -7.99 26.72 -0.75
N LEU A 571 -9.31 26.82 -0.67
CA LEU A 571 -10.20 26.69 -1.83
C LEU A 571 -10.53 28.08 -2.37
N SER A 572 -10.28 28.30 -3.66
CA SER A 572 -10.53 29.59 -4.30
C SER A 572 -12.04 29.82 -4.51
N ALA A 573 -12.41 31.08 -4.70
CA ALA A 573 -13.78 31.43 -5.07
C ALA A 573 -14.17 30.83 -6.44
N ASP A 574 -13.23 30.74 -7.37
CA ASP A 574 -13.47 30.17 -8.70
C ASP A 574 -13.73 28.66 -8.65
N LEU A 575 -13.17 27.96 -7.65
CA LEU A 575 -13.38 26.53 -7.46
C LEU A 575 -14.66 26.24 -6.67
N ALA A 576 -14.84 26.89 -5.53
CA ALA A 576 -15.89 26.54 -4.56
C ALA A 576 -17.10 27.52 -4.58
N GLY A 577 -17.07 28.56 -5.41
CA GLY A 577 -18.01 29.69 -5.42
C GLY A 577 -17.84 30.69 -4.27
N THR A 578 -17.11 30.27 -3.23
CA THR A 578 -16.88 31.03 -2.00
C THR A 578 -15.48 30.68 -1.50
N PRO A 579 -14.59 31.67 -1.25
CA PRO A 579 -13.26 31.37 -0.74
C PRO A 579 -13.36 30.81 0.68
N CYS A 580 -12.75 29.65 0.91
CA CYS A 580 -12.73 29.00 2.22
C CYS A 580 -11.45 28.17 2.40
N ARG A 581 -11.24 27.66 3.61
CA ARG A 581 -10.19 26.70 3.93
C ARG A 581 -10.81 25.33 4.15
N PHE A 582 -10.24 24.31 3.53
CA PHE A 582 -10.51 22.92 3.82
C PHE A 582 -9.51 22.43 4.87
N TYR A 583 -9.98 21.92 6.01
CA TYR A 583 -9.16 21.26 7.01
C TYR A 583 -9.50 19.77 7.05
N PHE A 584 -8.48 18.93 7.10
CA PHE A 584 -8.62 17.49 7.30
C PHE A 584 -7.79 17.08 8.51
N LEU A 585 -8.46 16.46 9.49
CA LEU A 585 -7.89 15.98 10.73
C LEU A 585 -8.10 14.47 10.82
N ALA A 586 -7.06 13.72 11.14
CA ALA A 586 -7.12 12.26 11.23
C ALA A 586 -6.49 11.78 12.53
N ASN A 587 -7.24 10.99 13.29
CA ASN A 587 -6.71 10.30 14.47
C ASN A 587 -5.87 9.10 14.02
N ALA A 588 -4.54 9.24 14.11
CA ALA A 588 -3.60 8.19 13.78
C ALA A 588 -3.57 7.07 14.84
N ASP A 589 -4.11 7.28 16.03
CA ASP A 589 -4.20 6.24 17.05
C ASP A 589 -5.34 5.25 16.72
N ALA A 590 -4.98 3.99 16.48
CA ALA A 590 -5.92 2.91 16.22
C ALA A 590 -6.54 2.31 17.50
N THR A 591 -6.13 2.78 18.67
CA THR A 591 -6.50 2.23 19.99
C THR A 591 -7.30 3.19 20.85
N ASN A 592 -7.05 4.50 20.77
CA ASN A 592 -7.65 5.49 21.65
C ASN A 592 -8.61 6.44 20.92
N ASP A 593 -9.70 6.75 21.61
CA ASP A 593 -10.63 7.81 21.22
C ASP A 593 -10.24 9.10 21.97
N TYR A 594 -10.37 10.27 21.34
CA TYR A 594 -10.03 11.55 21.93
C TYR A 594 -11.22 12.51 21.93
N ALA A 595 -11.48 13.15 23.06
CA ALA A 595 -12.30 14.35 23.12
C ALA A 595 -11.38 15.56 22.96
N ALA A 596 -11.59 16.36 21.92
CA ALA A 596 -10.68 17.41 21.51
C ALA A 596 -11.40 18.73 21.25
N THR A 597 -10.74 19.83 21.60
CA THR A 597 -11.10 21.17 21.17
C THR A 597 -10.21 21.56 19.99
N VAL A 598 -10.80 21.64 18.80
CA VAL A 598 -10.14 22.05 17.56
C VAL A 598 -10.22 23.57 17.41
N ARG A 599 -9.08 24.23 17.20
CA ARG A 599 -8.99 25.67 16.95
C ARG A 599 -8.30 25.93 15.61
N VAL A 600 -9.00 26.59 14.70
CA VAL A 600 -8.50 26.92 13.35
C VAL A 600 -8.89 28.35 12.95
N PRO A 601 -8.06 29.07 12.16
CA PRO A 601 -8.38 30.42 11.71
C PRO A 601 -9.67 30.50 10.88
N GLY A 602 -10.56 31.42 11.25
CA GLY A 602 -11.81 31.68 10.53
C GLY A 602 -12.93 32.22 11.42
N ALA A 603 -14.09 32.47 10.81
CA ALA A 603 -15.26 33.04 11.47
C ALA A 603 -16.53 32.17 11.35
N SER A 604 -16.53 31.14 10.51
CA SER A 604 -17.60 30.13 10.48
C SER A 604 -17.11 28.80 9.93
N ALA A 605 -17.74 27.69 10.34
CA ALA A 605 -17.42 26.36 9.84
C ALA A 605 -18.66 25.52 9.53
N VAL A 606 -18.52 24.61 8.56
CA VAL A 606 -19.42 23.49 8.30
C VAL A 606 -18.61 22.19 8.21
N GLN A 607 -19.21 21.07 8.62
CA GLN A 607 -18.60 19.76 8.43
C GLN A 607 -18.80 19.32 6.97
N PHE A 608 -17.72 18.91 6.33
CA PHE A 608 -17.79 18.14 5.10
C PHE A 608 -17.85 16.65 5.45
N VAL A 609 -18.91 15.96 5.04
CA VAL A 609 -19.08 14.53 5.28
C VAL A 609 -18.53 13.78 4.08
N ALA A 610 -17.31 13.25 4.20
CA ALA A 610 -16.62 12.58 3.11
C ALA A 610 -17.32 11.28 2.65
N GLU A 611 -18.12 10.65 3.50
CA GLU A 611 -18.92 9.46 3.18
C GLU A 611 -19.96 9.70 2.08
N ASP A 612 -20.59 10.88 2.04
CA ASP A 612 -21.71 11.19 1.14
C ASP A 612 -21.53 12.49 0.33
N GLY A 613 -20.51 13.29 0.64
CA GLY A 613 -20.23 14.59 0.00
C GLY A 613 -21.13 15.74 0.49
N SER A 614 -21.92 15.55 1.55
CA SER A 614 -22.80 16.57 2.10
C SER A 614 -22.08 17.57 3.01
N LEU A 615 -22.72 18.73 3.21
CA LEU A 615 -22.30 19.73 4.17
C LEU A 615 -23.30 19.75 5.32
N ARG A 616 -22.83 19.48 6.54
CA ARG A 616 -23.68 19.46 7.74
C ARG A 616 -23.32 20.61 8.68
N PRO A 617 -24.30 21.14 9.44
CA PRO A 617 -24.00 22.08 10.50
C PRO A 617 -23.06 21.43 11.52
N ILE A 618 -22.04 22.15 11.95
CA ILE A 618 -21.20 21.75 13.08
C ILE A 618 -21.26 22.85 14.14
N PRO A 619 -21.66 22.54 15.39
CA PRO A 619 -21.66 23.51 16.47
C PRO A 619 -20.25 24.08 16.68
N HIS A 620 -20.15 25.41 16.68
CA HIS A 620 -18.88 26.09 16.88
C HIS A 620 -19.10 27.47 17.50
N ARG A 621 -18.03 28.00 18.10
CA ARG A 621 -17.93 29.39 18.55
C ARG A 621 -16.74 30.05 17.88
N VAL A 622 -16.65 31.38 17.99
CA VAL A 622 -15.53 32.17 17.45
C VAL A 622 -14.85 32.89 18.60
N GLU A 623 -13.55 32.65 18.77
CA GLU A 623 -12.70 33.24 19.82
C GLU A 623 -11.40 33.70 19.16
N ASP A 624 -11.00 34.95 19.37
CA ASP A 624 -9.73 35.52 18.86
C ASP A 624 -9.47 35.28 17.35
N GLY A 625 -10.52 35.38 16.52
CA GLY A 625 -10.43 35.17 15.07
C GLY A 625 -10.27 33.70 14.65
N ARG A 626 -10.52 32.76 15.56
CA ARG A 626 -10.50 31.32 15.31
C ARG A 626 -11.87 30.71 15.55
N VAL A 627 -12.22 29.74 14.71
CA VAL A 627 -13.33 28.83 14.96
C VAL A 627 -12.88 27.81 16.00
N VAL A 628 -13.73 27.58 17.01
CA VAL A 628 -13.50 26.60 18.06
C VAL A 628 -14.62 25.56 18.07
N ILE A 629 -14.22 24.28 17.93
CA ILE A 629 -15.13 23.13 17.78
C ILE A 629 -14.78 22.08 18.83
N GLU A 630 -15.78 21.64 19.59
CA GLU A 630 -15.65 20.44 20.41
C GLU A 630 -15.99 19.22 19.56
N HIS A 631 -15.05 18.28 19.45
CA HIS A 631 -15.24 17.08 18.65
C HIS A 631 -14.68 15.85 19.34
N ARG A 632 -15.37 14.71 19.19
CA ARG A 632 -14.87 13.41 19.63
C ARG A 632 -14.32 12.68 18.42
N PHE A 633 -13.01 12.43 18.40
CA PHE A 633 -12.34 11.60 17.41
C PHE A 633 -12.35 10.15 17.89
N PRO A 634 -13.12 9.24 17.27
CA PRO A 634 -12.93 7.81 17.49
C PRO A 634 -11.50 7.40 17.09
N ARG A 635 -10.99 6.30 17.64
CA ARG A 635 -9.80 5.62 17.11
C ARG A 635 -9.91 5.41 15.59
N GLY A 636 -8.87 5.77 14.83
CA GLY A 636 -8.89 5.74 13.36
C GLY A 636 -9.94 6.65 12.68
N GLY A 637 -10.62 7.52 13.44
CA GLY A 637 -11.62 8.45 12.95
C GLY A 637 -11.01 9.72 12.36
N SER A 638 -11.79 10.47 11.59
CA SER A 638 -11.35 11.71 10.94
C SER A 638 -12.45 12.78 10.95
N LEU A 639 -12.04 14.04 10.80
CA LEU A 639 -12.91 15.20 10.70
C LEU A 639 -12.48 16.06 9.51
N ALA A 640 -13.44 16.38 8.64
CA ALA A 640 -13.25 17.28 7.51
C ALA A 640 -14.11 18.53 7.68
N LEU A 641 -13.50 19.71 7.53
CA LEU A 641 -14.15 21.00 7.76
C LEU A 641 -13.95 21.93 6.57
N LEU A 642 -14.99 22.70 6.24
CA LEU A 642 -14.85 23.92 5.46
C LEU A 642 -15.01 25.12 6.40
N VAL A 643 -14.05 26.03 6.35
CA VAL A 643 -13.97 27.20 7.24
C VAL A 643 -13.87 28.47 6.41
N ALA A 644 -14.76 29.44 6.65
CA ALA A 644 -14.77 30.72 5.96
C ALA A 644 -14.33 31.86 6.89
N ASP A 645 -13.70 32.89 6.30
CA ASP A 645 -13.21 34.06 7.03
C ASP A 645 -14.34 35.03 7.43
N GLN A 646 -15.56 34.87 6.90
CA GLN A 646 -16.73 35.64 7.30
C GLN A 646 -17.92 34.73 7.68
N PRO A 647 -18.78 35.16 8.62
CA PRO A 647 -20.00 34.43 8.96
C PRO A 647 -20.97 34.31 7.77
N GLY A 648 -21.73 33.21 7.73
CA GLY A 648 -22.84 33.02 6.78
C GLY A 648 -22.44 32.68 5.34
N MET A 649 -21.15 32.65 5.03
CA MET A 649 -20.63 32.32 3.69
C MET A 649 -20.81 30.82 3.32
N LEU A 650 -20.88 29.95 4.33
CA LEU A 650 -21.06 28.51 4.15
C LEU A 650 -22.46 28.11 4.62
N GLN A 651 -23.17 27.39 3.76
CA GLN A 651 -24.54 26.94 4.03
C GLN A 651 -24.58 25.40 4.02
N PRO A 652 -25.14 24.77 5.07
CA PRO A 652 -25.35 23.32 5.09
C PRO A 652 -26.26 22.87 3.94
N THR A 653 -25.99 21.68 3.40
CA THR A 653 -26.83 21.02 2.37
C THR A 653 -27.64 19.87 2.93
N ALA A 654 -27.35 19.44 4.16
CA ALA A 654 -28.08 18.41 4.88
C ALA A 654 -28.36 18.89 6.33
N PRO A 655 -29.42 18.38 6.99
CA PRO A 655 -29.71 18.72 8.37
C PRO A 655 -28.62 18.23 9.32
N ALA A 656 -28.55 18.83 10.51
CA ALA A 656 -27.77 18.28 11.60
C ALA A 656 -28.34 16.92 12.03
N VAL A 657 -27.45 15.98 12.35
CA VAL A 657 -27.82 14.70 12.98
C VAL A 657 -27.06 14.64 14.28
N ASP A 658 -27.74 14.85 15.40
CA ASP A 658 -27.15 14.77 16.73
C ASP A 658 -27.50 13.45 17.40
N LEU A 659 -26.64 12.45 17.18
CA LEU A 659 -26.77 11.13 17.79
C LEU A 659 -26.58 11.16 19.32
N SER A 660 -25.98 12.21 19.89
CA SER A 660 -25.79 12.30 21.34
C SER A 660 -27.10 12.44 22.12
N THR A 661 -28.16 12.90 21.44
CA THR A 661 -29.52 13.01 21.99
C THR A 661 -30.32 11.70 21.90
N ARG A 662 -29.77 10.66 21.28
CA ARG A 662 -30.47 9.38 21.05
C ARG A 662 -30.09 8.37 22.12
N GLU A 663 -31.08 7.69 22.67
CA GLU A 663 -30.86 6.58 23.58
C GLU A 663 -30.74 5.27 22.80
N PRO A 664 -29.71 4.43 23.03
CA PRO A 664 -29.63 3.13 22.38
C PRO A 664 -30.76 2.22 22.86
N LEU A 665 -31.29 1.40 21.95
CA LEU A 665 -32.18 0.30 22.36
C LEU A 665 -31.42 -0.67 23.29
N PRO A 666 -32.06 -1.22 24.33
CA PRO A 666 -31.40 -2.13 25.27
C PRO A 666 -30.86 -3.38 24.55
N ALA A 667 -29.60 -3.74 24.82
CA ALA A 667 -28.90 -4.85 24.16
C ALA A 667 -29.61 -6.20 24.39
N GLU A 668 -30.30 -6.35 25.51
CA GLU A 668 -31.08 -7.55 25.87
C GLU A 668 -32.20 -7.85 24.87
N ARG A 669 -32.71 -6.82 24.17
CA ARG A 669 -33.70 -6.99 23.09
C ARG A 669 -33.14 -7.80 21.92
N PHE A 670 -31.82 -7.80 21.75
CA PHE A 670 -31.13 -8.47 20.66
C PHE A 670 -30.48 -9.80 21.09
N ALA A 671 -30.47 -10.14 22.39
CA ALA A 671 -29.91 -11.37 22.94
C ALA A 671 -30.72 -12.64 22.58
N GLY A 672 -30.07 -13.80 22.53
CA GLY A 672 -30.68 -15.07 22.13
C GLY A 672 -30.75 -15.26 20.61
N PRO A 673 -31.52 -16.25 20.13
CA PRO A 673 -31.46 -16.69 18.73
C PRO A 673 -31.95 -15.61 17.76
N TRP A 674 -31.32 -15.61 16.59
CA TRP A 674 -31.67 -14.91 15.36
C TRP A 674 -31.92 -15.95 14.29
N GLU A 675 -32.90 -15.72 13.44
CA GLU A 675 -33.15 -16.54 12.25
C GLU A 675 -32.06 -16.26 11.21
N LEU A 676 -31.40 -17.31 10.69
CA LEU A 676 -30.53 -17.21 9.53
C LEU A 676 -31.40 -17.29 8.27
N ALA A 677 -31.89 -16.13 7.84
CA ALA A 677 -32.90 -16.03 6.78
C ALA A 677 -32.32 -16.14 5.36
N GLY A 678 -31.01 -15.96 5.21
CA GLY A 678 -30.31 -16.13 3.94
C GLY A 678 -28.81 -16.12 4.12
N ARG A 679 -28.10 -16.78 3.21
CA ARG A 679 -26.64 -16.82 3.17
C ARG A 679 -26.12 -17.21 1.80
N ASP A 680 -24.90 -16.77 1.49
CA ASP A 680 -24.10 -17.39 0.44
C ASP A 680 -23.82 -18.87 0.77
N PRO A 681 -23.46 -19.71 -0.23
CA PRO A 681 -22.99 -21.07 0.01
C PRO A 681 -21.87 -21.12 1.07
N ASN A 682 -21.90 -22.15 1.92
CA ASN A 682 -20.80 -22.38 2.86
C ASN A 682 -19.65 -23.07 2.14
N ALA A 683 -18.46 -23.05 2.75
CA ALA A 683 -17.31 -23.78 2.26
C ALA A 683 -16.75 -24.74 3.32
N LEU A 684 -15.98 -25.72 2.85
CA LEU A 684 -15.00 -26.46 3.65
C LEU A 684 -13.72 -26.52 2.82
N THR A 685 -12.63 -25.94 3.34
CA THR A 685 -11.31 -26.06 2.74
C THR A 685 -10.73 -27.44 3.05
N LEU A 686 -10.23 -28.12 2.02
CA LEU A 686 -9.53 -29.40 2.12
C LEU A 686 -8.09 -29.17 1.67
N ASP A 687 -7.22 -28.92 2.65
CA ASP A 687 -5.79 -28.63 2.46
C ASP A 687 -4.88 -29.71 3.05
N THR A 688 -5.45 -30.80 3.56
CA THR A 688 -4.71 -31.91 4.17
C THR A 688 -5.12 -33.23 3.50
N CYS A 689 -4.15 -34.03 3.08
CA CYS A 689 -4.39 -35.30 2.39
C CYS A 689 -3.29 -36.33 2.61
N ASP A 690 -3.60 -37.59 2.34
CA ASP A 690 -2.57 -38.58 2.06
C ASP A 690 -2.16 -38.43 0.59
N PHE A 691 -0.86 -38.52 0.28
CA PHE A 691 -0.43 -38.42 -1.11
C PHE A 691 0.68 -39.41 -1.48
N TRP A 692 0.67 -39.79 -2.76
CA TRP A 692 1.63 -40.71 -3.37
C TRP A 692 2.31 -40.05 -4.55
N PHE A 693 3.58 -40.40 -4.76
CA PHE A 693 4.34 -40.14 -5.99
C PHE A 693 4.62 -41.48 -6.66
N ASP A 694 4.20 -41.63 -7.93
CA ASP A 694 4.45 -42.81 -8.75
C ASP A 694 4.00 -44.13 -8.08
N GLY A 695 2.93 -44.07 -7.29
CA GLY A 695 2.37 -45.21 -6.55
C GLY A 695 2.97 -45.43 -5.15
N GLU A 696 4.01 -44.70 -4.76
CA GLU A 696 4.64 -44.79 -3.43
C GLU A 696 4.10 -43.72 -2.47
N LEU A 697 3.64 -44.15 -1.29
CA LEU A 697 3.09 -43.26 -0.27
C LEU A 697 4.19 -42.33 0.26
N GLN A 698 3.96 -41.02 0.16
CA GLN A 698 4.91 -40.01 0.60
C GLN A 698 4.62 -39.52 2.02
N ALA A 699 3.35 -39.30 2.34
CA ALA A 699 2.88 -38.93 3.68
C ALA A 699 1.38 -39.21 3.85
N GLU A 700 0.96 -39.37 5.10
CA GLU A 700 -0.44 -39.45 5.53
C GLU A 700 -0.83 -38.18 6.28
N GLY A 701 -2.04 -37.65 6.01
CA GLY A 701 -2.56 -36.47 6.69
C GLY A 701 -1.65 -35.25 6.62
N GLU A 702 -1.00 -35.02 5.47
CA GLU A 702 -0.04 -33.93 5.27
C GLU A 702 -0.67 -32.75 4.53
N HIS A 703 -0.19 -31.54 4.82
CA HIS A 703 -0.69 -30.32 4.20
C HIS A 703 -0.27 -30.22 2.72
N VAL A 704 -1.21 -29.86 1.83
CA VAL A 704 -1.05 -29.84 0.37
C VAL A 704 0.09 -28.93 -0.09
N SER A 705 0.43 -27.88 0.66
CA SER A 705 1.51 -26.94 0.31
C SER A 705 2.88 -27.59 0.14
N VAL A 706 3.13 -28.77 0.74
CA VAL A 706 4.44 -29.45 0.61
C VAL A 706 4.57 -30.21 -0.72
N ILE A 707 3.46 -30.57 -1.35
CA ILE A 707 3.42 -31.51 -2.47
C ILE A 707 4.17 -30.94 -3.68
N GLN A 708 3.82 -29.70 -4.09
CA GLN A 708 4.47 -29.06 -5.24
C GLN A 708 5.97 -28.86 -5.02
N GLY A 709 6.39 -28.39 -3.83
CA GLY A 709 7.80 -28.19 -3.51
C GLY A 709 8.61 -29.49 -3.55
N ARG A 710 8.04 -30.59 -3.05
CA ARG A 710 8.67 -31.93 -3.12
C ARG A 710 8.70 -32.47 -4.56
N ALA A 711 7.64 -32.28 -5.35
CA ALA A 711 7.61 -32.71 -6.74
C ALA A 711 8.59 -31.92 -7.62
N LEU A 712 8.73 -30.60 -7.42
CA LEU A 712 9.69 -29.76 -8.15
C LEU A 712 11.14 -30.22 -7.97
N LYS A 713 11.51 -30.74 -6.79
CA LYS A 713 12.86 -31.26 -6.51
C LYS A 713 13.22 -32.49 -7.34
N LEU A 714 12.24 -33.19 -7.92
CA LEU A 714 12.49 -34.38 -8.74
C LEU A 714 12.87 -34.02 -10.19
N GLU A 715 12.67 -32.77 -10.63
CA GLU A 715 12.96 -32.28 -11.99
C GLU A 715 12.46 -33.20 -13.14
N ARG A 716 11.35 -33.91 -12.92
CA ARG A 716 10.72 -34.81 -13.90
C ARG A 716 9.20 -34.83 -13.73
N PRO A 717 8.43 -35.38 -14.70
CA PRO A 717 7.03 -35.69 -14.49
C PRO A 717 6.84 -36.68 -13.32
N VAL A 718 5.80 -36.46 -12.52
CA VAL A 718 5.44 -37.27 -11.34
C VAL A 718 3.96 -37.57 -11.38
N GLU A 719 3.57 -38.84 -11.26
CA GLU A 719 2.17 -39.21 -11.05
C GLU A 719 1.81 -38.94 -9.59
N ILE A 720 0.88 -38.01 -9.37
CA ILE A 720 0.42 -37.60 -8.05
C ILE A 720 -0.97 -38.17 -7.82
N ARG A 721 -1.13 -38.91 -6.73
CA ARG A 721 -2.43 -39.28 -6.18
C ARG A 721 -2.58 -38.58 -4.83
N MET A 722 -3.72 -37.91 -4.61
CA MET A 722 -4.08 -37.25 -3.36
C MET A 722 -5.41 -37.81 -2.87
N ARG A 723 -5.49 -38.14 -1.58
CA ARG A 723 -6.70 -38.70 -0.96
C ARG A 723 -7.11 -37.83 0.23
N PHE A 724 -8.27 -37.21 0.10
CA PHE A 724 -8.89 -36.37 1.11
C PHE A 724 -10.00 -37.14 1.83
N ALA A 725 -10.07 -36.96 3.15
CA ALA A 725 -11.15 -37.50 3.96
C ALA A 725 -12.20 -36.42 4.23
N VAL A 726 -13.47 -36.76 4.06
CA VAL A 726 -14.60 -35.86 4.36
C VAL A 726 -15.53 -36.57 5.33
N GLN A 727 -15.77 -35.96 6.49
CA GLN A 727 -16.68 -36.49 7.49
C GLN A 727 -18.05 -35.82 7.38
N VAL A 728 -19.10 -36.62 7.27
CA VAL A 728 -20.50 -36.18 7.27
C VAL A 728 -21.16 -36.70 8.53
N ALA A 729 -21.92 -35.85 9.23
CA ALA A 729 -22.60 -36.26 10.45
C ALA A 729 -23.54 -37.47 10.21
N PRO A 730 -23.66 -38.41 11.16
CA PRO A 730 -24.43 -39.64 10.97
C PRO A 730 -25.91 -39.41 10.64
N ASP A 731 -26.47 -38.29 11.10
CA ASP A 731 -27.85 -37.86 10.95
C ASP A 731 -28.07 -36.89 9.78
N TYR A 732 -27.02 -36.59 9.00
CA TYR A 732 -27.09 -35.65 7.88
C TYR A 732 -26.80 -36.32 6.54
N ARG A 733 -27.60 -35.97 5.52
CA ARG A 733 -27.35 -36.31 4.12
C ARG A 733 -27.37 -35.03 3.29
N PRO A 734 -26.26 -34.66 2.62
CA PRO A 734 -26.22 -33.46 1.80
C PRO A 734 -26.94 -33.72 0.46
N GLU A 735 -28.25 -33.52 0.47
CA GLU A 735 -29.13 -33.66 -0.71
C GLU A 735 -29.27 -32.34 -1.50
N GLY A 736 -28.93 -31.21 -0.88
CA GLY A 736 -28.90 -29.88 -1.50
C GLY A 736 -27.74 -29.68 -2.46
N GLU A 737 -27.57 -28.45 -2.95
CA GLU A 737 -26.44 -28.12 -3.82
C GLU A 737 -25.11 -28.38 -3.13
N LEU A 738 -24.22 -29.11 -3.82
CA LEU A 738 -22.89 -29.45 -3.33
C LEU A 738 -21.93 -29.57 -4.50
N PHE A 739 -20.89 -28.75 -4.47
CA PHE A 739 -19.88 -28.67 -5.51
C PHE A 739 -18.50 -29.00 -4.93
N LEU A 740 -17.72 -29.74 -5.71
CA LEU A 740 -16.27 -29.76 -5.58
C LEU A 740 -15.70 -28.59 -6.37
N VAL A 741 -14.81 -27.81 -5.76
CA VAL A 741 -14.17 -26.65 -6.39
C VAL A 741 -12.66 -26.86 -6.48
N LEU A 742 -12.12 -26.74 -7.69
CA LEU A 742 -10.70 -26.88 -8.02
C LEU A 742 -10.33 -26.04 -9.26
N GLU A 743 -9.05 -25.72 -9.42
CA GLU A 743 -8.60 -24.70 -10.38
C GLU A 743 -8.51 -25.16 -11.85
N ARG A 744 -8.21 -26.45 -12.07
CA ARG A 744 -8.05 -27.07 -13.39
C ARG A 744 -8.65 -28.48 -13.42
N PRO A 745 -9.98 -28.62 -13.29
CA PRO A 745 -10.64 -29.93 -13.25
C PRO A 745 -10.28 -30.83 -14.44
N GLU A 746 -9.99 -30.25 -15.60
CA GLU A 746 -9.59 -30.95 -16.82
C GLU A 746 -8.25 -31.70 -16.71
N ARG A 747 -7.42 -31.38 -15.70
CA ARG A 747 -6.15 -32.07 -15.44
C ARG A 747 -6.27 -33.25 -14.47
N TYR A 748 -7.43 -33.43 -13.83
CA TYR A 748 -7.60 -34.45 -12.78
C TYR A 748 -8.55 -35.56 -13.20
N ARG A 749 -8.21 -36.79 -12.81
CA ARG A 749 -9.19 -37.86 -12.62
C ARG A 749 -9.63 -37.85 -11.16
N VAL A 750 -10.94 -37.81 -10.93
CA VAL A 750 -11.50 -37.73 -9.58
C VAL A 750 -12.44 -38.90 -9.32
N THR A 751 -12.31 -39.52 -8.15
CA THR A 751 -13.26 -40.49 -7.65
C THR A 751 -13.74 -40.09 -6.26
N LEU A 752 -15.01 -40.34 -5.97
CA LEU A 752 -15.63 -40.11 -4.67
C LEU A 752 -16.25 -41.42 -4.19
N ASN A 753 -15.78 -41.93 -3.05
CA ASN A 753 -16.16 -43.23 -2.52
C ASN A 753 -15.92 -44.40 -3.50
N GLY A 754 -14.90 -44.29 -4.35
CA GLY A 754 -14.57 -45.27 -5.40
C GLY A 754 -15.30 -45.06 -6.73
N GLU A 755 -16.32 -44.20 -6.76
CA GLU A 755 -17.09 -43.91 -7.97
C GLU A 755 -16.50 -42.72 -8.73
N PRO A 756 -16.30 -42.81 -10.07
CA PRO A 756 -15.83 -41.68 -10.87
C PRO A 756 -16.76 -40.46 -10.78
N VAL A 757 -16.18 -39.29 -10.64
CA VAL A 757 -16.90 -38.00 -10.72
C VAL A 757 -16.73 -37.46 -12.13
N GLU A 758 -17.84 -37.03 -12.75
CA GLU A 758 -17.81 -36.37 -14.05
C GLU A 758 -17.32 -34.93 -13.87
N MET A 759 -16.22 -34.55 -14.53
CA MET A 759 -15.62 -33.21 -14.44
C MET A 759 -16.35 -32.19 -15.32
N ALA A 760 -17.69 -32.16 -15.25
CA ALA A 760 -18.50 -31.18 -15.98
C ALA A 760 -18.43 -29.82 -15.28
N ASP A 761 -17.98 -28.81 -16.01
CA ASP A 761 -17.82 -27.45 -15.51
C ASP A 761 -19.19 -26.76 -15.31
N GLN A 762 -19.47 -26.35 -14.06
CA GLN A 762 -20.72 -25.69 -13.64
C GLN A 762 -20.52 -24.20 -13.31
N GLY A 763 -19.50 -23.58 -13.92
CA GLY A 763 -19.13 -22.19 -13.68
C GLY A 763 -18.11 -22.05 -12.56
N CYS A 764 -17.96 -20.84 -12.04
CA CYS A 764 -16.91 -20.51 -11.09
C CYS A 764 -17.41 -20.21 -9.66
N TYR A 765 -16.49 -20.19 -8.70
CA TYR A 765 -16.72 -19.79 -7.31
C TYR A 765 -15.70 -18.73 -6.88
N ARG A 766 -16.14 -17.49 -6.64
CA ARG A 766 -15.32 -16.31 -6.29
C ARG A 766 -14.34 -15.85 -7.38
N ASP A 767 -13.54 -16.73 -7.97
CA ASP A 767 -12.60 -16.41 -9.04
C ASP A 767 -12.87 -17.25 -10.30
N THR A 768 -12.63 -16.70 -11.48
CA THR A 768 -12.86 -17.40 -12.76
C THR A 768 -12.06 -18.71 -12.89
N SER A 769 -10.94 -18.83 -12.18
CA SER A 769 -10.14 -20.05 -12.13
C SER A 769 -10.72 -21.13 -11.23
N PHE A 770 -11.57 -20.81 -10.24
CA PHE A 770 -12.09 -21.78 -9.27
C PHE A 770 -13.34 -22.45 -9.84
N ARG A 771 -13.17 -23.58 -10.55
CA ARG A 771 -14.25 -24.25 -11.29
C ARG A 771 -15.07 -25.15 -10.38
N LYS A 772 -16.40 -25.09 -10.52
CA LYS A 772 -17.35 -25.93 -9.79
C LYS A 772 -17.64 -27.21 -10.57
N VAL A 773 -17.61 -28.34 -9.87
CA VAL A 773 -18.03 -29.66 -10.35
C VAL A 773 -19.13 -30.18 -9.44
N ASP A 774 -20.28 -30.56 -10.00
CA ASP A 774 -21.42 -31.03 -9.20
C ASP A 774 -21.16 -32.45 -8.63
N ILE A 775 -21.28 -32.57 -7.31
CA ILE A 775 -21.14 -33.85 -6.59
C ILE A 775 -22.37 -34.14 -5.70
N ARG A 776 -23.50 -33.48 -5.97
CA ARG A 776 -24.75 -33.65 -5.24
C ARG A 776 -25.15 -35.11 -5.10
N GLY A 777 -25.58 -35.49 -3.90
CA GLY A 777 -26.05 -36.85 -3.60
C GLY A 777 -24.95 -37.93 -3.58
N ARG A 778 -23.68 -37.59 -3.76
CA ARG A 778 -22.57 -38.56 -3.78
C ARG A 778 -21.89 -38.77 -2.42
N LEU A 779 -22.09 -37.86 -1.47
CA LEU A 779 -21.62 -38.03 -0.09
C LEU A 779 -22.63 -38.85 0.72
N LYS A 780 -22.12 -39.76 1.55
CA LYS A 780 -22.88 -40.58 2.50
C LYS A 780 -22.61 -40.16 3.94
N PRO A 781 -23.52 -40.44 4.90
CA PRO A 781 -23.23 -40.25 6.32
C PRO A 781 -21.96 -40.99 6.75
N GLY A 782 -21.15 -40.38 7.62
CA GLY A 782 -19.85 -40.88 8.05
C GLY A 782 -18.70 -40.50 7.12
N ARG A 783 -17.69 -41.38 7.03
CA ARG A 783 -16.46 -41.14 6.27
C ARG A 783 -16.68 -41.29 4.77
N ASN A 784 -16.20 -40.30 4.03
CA ASN A 784 -16.12 -40.28 2.59
C ASN A 784 -14.66 -40.10 2.15
N GLU A 785 -14.28 -40.72 1.04
CA GLU A 785 -12.95 -40.55 0.43
C GLU A 785 -13.08 -39.88 -0.93
N LEU A 786 -12.41 -38.75 -1.09
CA LEU A 786 -12.26 -38.04 -2.35
C LEU A 786 -10.81 -38.22 -2.83
N VAL A 787 -10.63 -38.81 -4.00
CA VAL A 787 -9.30 -39.10 -4.57
C VAL A 787 -9.12 -38.30 -5.86
N LEU A 788 -8.02 -37.55 -5.94
CA LEU A 788 -7.58 -36.80 -7.11
C LEU A 788 -6.30 -37.43 -7.65
N GLU A 789 -6.25 -37.70 -8.95
CA GLU A 789 -5.09 -38.23 -9.65
C GLU A 789 -4.71 -37.29 -10.81
N THR A 790 -3.44 -36.92 -10.92
CA THR A 790 -2.90 -36.04 -11.97
C THR A 790 -1.42 -36.34 -12.24
N THR A 791 -0.94 -36.00 -13.42
CA THR A 791 0.51 -35.92 -13.70
C THR A 791 1.00 -34.51 -13.42
N PHE A 792 1.85 -34.32 -12.41
CA PHE A 792 2.55 -33.06 -12.21
C PHE A 792 3.76 -32.99 -13.15
N ARG A 793 3.84 -31.93 -13.95
CA ARG A 793 4.97 -31.70 -14.84
C ARG A 793 5.22 -30.21 -15.01
N GLN A 794 6.48 -29.86 -15.21
CA GLN A 794 6.90 -28.52 -15.62
C GLN A 794 7.79 -28.62 -16.86
N PRO A 795 7.76 -27.62 -17.76
CA PRO A 795 8.74 -27.52 -18.82
C PRO A 795 10.14 -27.23 -18.24
N PRO A 796 11.25 -27.59 -18.93
CA PRO A 796 12.62 -27.35 -18.48
C PRO A 796 12.91 -25.90 -18.07
N GLU A 797 12.29 -24.95 -18.78
CA GLU A 797 12.43 -23.51 -18.53
C GLU A 797 11.99 -23.09 -17.12
N VAL A 798 10.96 -23.72 -16.55
CA VAL A 798 10.50 -23.40 -15.18
C VAL A 798 11.57 -23.75 -14.15
N TYR A 799 12.29 -24.86 -14.33
CA TYR A 799 13.38 -25.23 -13.42
C TYR A 799 14.57 -24.27 -13.52
N GLU A 800 14.88 -23.78 -14.71
CA GLU A 800 15.89 -22.75 -14.89
C GLU A 800 15.46 -21.42 -14.26
N ASN A 801 14.21 -21.00 -14.47
CA ASN A 801 13.65 -19.80 -13.85
C ASN A 801 13.68 -19.89 -12.32
N LEU A 802 13.42 -21.06 -11.73
CA LEU A 802 13.54 -21.29 -10.28
C LEU A 802 14.97 -21.07 -9.77
N ARG A 803 15.99 -21.50 -10.53
CA ARG A 803 17.40 -21.26 -10.17
C ARG A 803 17.74 -19.78 -10.22
N ARG A 804 17.27 -19.05 -11.24
CA ARG A 804 17.47 -17.60 -11.35
C ARG A 804 16.74 -16.82 -10.26
N ALA A 805 15.50 -17.21 -9.96
CA ALA A 805 14.66 -16.65 -8.90
C ALA A 805 15.30 -16.76 -7.50
N ALA A 806 16.17 -17.75 -7.29
CA ALA A 806 16.90 -17.91 -6.03
C ALA A 806 18.03 -16.89 -5.85
N VAL A 807 18.43 -16.20 -6.92
CA VAL A 807 19.54 -15.24 -6.92
C VAL A 807 19.04 -13.79 -6.88
N PHE A 808 17.99 -13.46 -7.63
CA PHE A 808 17.46 -12.10 -7.70
C PHE A 808 15.94 -12.08 -7.75
N GLU A 809 15.35 -11.10 -7.07
CA GLU A 809 13.91 -11.05 -6.87
C GLU A 809 13.11 -10.80 -8.15
N ALA A 810 13.61 -10.03 -9.12
CA ALA A 810 12.89 -9.76 -10.36
C ALA A 810 12.56 -11.06 -11.11
N GLU A 811 13.48 -12.04 -11.07
CA GLU A 811 13.26 -13.36 -11.66
C GLU A 811 12.23 -14.18 -10.88
N LYS A 812 12.16 -14.01 -9.55
CA LYS A 812 11.11 -14.59 -8.70
C LYS A 812 9.75 -13.95 -9.00
N ASN A 813 9.72 -12.63 -9.19
CA ASN A 813 8.52 -11.83 -9.38
C ASN A 813 7.78 -12.13 -10.69
N LYS A 814 8.46 -12.71 -11.70
CA LYS A 814 7.85 -13.17 -12.96
C LYS A 814 7.66 -14.70 -13.06
N LEU A 815 7.90 -15.43 -11.98
CA LEU A 815 7.85 -16.90 -11.99
C LEU A 815 6.43 -17.38 -12.34
N THR A 816 6.35 -18.30 -13.30
CA THR A 816 5.09 -18.87 -13.78
C THR A 816 5.21 -20.39 -13.89
N TYR A 817 4.24 -21.11 -13.36
CA TYR A 817 4.18 -22.58 -13.40
C TYR A 817 3.16 -23.06 -14.46
N ASP A 818 3.41 -24.23 -15.08
CA ASP A 818 2.42 -24.90 -15.93
C ASP A 818 1.45 -25.75 -15.11
N SER A 819 1.98 -26.55 -14.20
CA SER A 819 1.20 -27.36 -13.24
C SER A 819 1.32 -26.76 -11.84
N GLU A 820 0.21 -26.57 -11.16
CA GLU A 820 0.17 -26.12 -9.76
C GLU A 820 -0.67 -27.11 -8.95
N ILE A 821 -0.25 -27.40 -7.71
CA ILE A 821 -0.98 -28.26 -6.78
C ILE A 821 -1.49 -27.40 -5.64
N GLU A 822 -2.80 -27.42 -5.43
CA GLU A 822 -3.50 -26.52 -4.53
C GLU A 822 -4.56 -27.22 -3.70
N ALA A 823 -4.95 -26.59 -2.60
CA ALA A 823 -6.10 -27.00 -1.80
C ALA A 823 -7.38 -27.00 -2.65
N ILE A 824 -8.32 -27.87 -2.30
CA ILE A 824 -9.64 -27.97 -2.95
C ILE A 824 -10.73 -27.62 -1.95
N TYR A 825 -11.93 -27.32 -2.43
CA TYR A 825 -13.02 -26.88 -1.57
C TYR A 825 -14.30 -27.67 -1.83
N LEU A 826 -15.05 -27.95 -0.77
CA LEU A 826 -16.47 -28.28 -0.89
C LEU A 826 -17.28 -27.00 -0.70
N VAL A 827 -18.24 -26.74 -1.58
CA VAL A 827 -19.08 -25.52 -1.53
C VAL A 827 -20.54 -25.91 -1.70
N GLY A 828 -21.43 -25.41 -0.83
CA GLY A 828 -22.84 -25.77 -0.90
C GLY A 828 -23.69 -25.33 0.30
N ASP A 829 -24.90 -25.86 0.36
CA ASP A 829 -25.85 -25.58 1.44
C ASP A 829 -25.68 -26.58 2.61
N PHE A 830 -24.59 -26.43 3.37
CA PHE A 830 -24.32 -27.21 4.58
C PHE A 830 -23.76 -26.34 5.72
N GLY A 831 -23.81 -26.87 6.94
CA GLY A 831 -23.05 -26.38 8.09
C GLY A 831 -21.75 -27.17 8.26
N VAL A 832 -20.77 -26.60 8.95
CA VAL A 832 -19.55 -27.32 9.36
C VAL A 832 -19.47 -27.28 10.89
N ALA A 833 -19.77 -28.42 11.52
CA ALA A 833 -19.62 -28.57 12.96
C ALA A 833 -18.15 -28.73 13.34
N THR A 834 -17.80 -28.09 14.44
CA THR A 834 -16.44 -28.00 15.00
C THR A 834 -16.43 -28.55 16.43
N PRO A 835 -16.49 -29.88 16.63
CA PRO A 835 -16.60 -30.50 17.97
C PRO A 835 -15.32 -30.42 18.80
N GLY A 836 -14.22 -29.94 18.21
CA GLY A 836 -12.95 -29.71 18.88
C GLY A 836 -12.94 -28.48 19.77
N THR A 837 -11.74 -27.97 20.05
CA THR A 837 -11.54 -26.86 20.99
C THR A 837 -11.10 -25.61 20.24
N PHE A 838 -11.74 -24.47 20.54
CA PHE A 838 -11.28 -23.15 20.14
C PHE A 838 -10.46 -22.49 21.24
N THR A 839 -9.31 -21.91 20.87
CA THR A 839 -8.44 -21.13 21.76
C THR A 839 -8.28 -19.73 21.18
N PRO A 840 -8.67 -18.66 21.90
CA PRO A 840 -8.47 -17.29 21.42
C PRO A 840 -6.99 -16.95 21.20
N LEU A 841 -6.71 -16.17 20.16
CA LEU A 841 -5.40 -15.62 19.83
C LEU A 841 -5.48 -14.08 19.72
N PRO A 842 -4.34 -13.37 19.67
CA PRO A 842 -4.33 -11.94 19.35
C PRO A 842 -5.05 -11.60 18.04
N ARG A 843 -5.36 -10.31 17.84
CA ARG A 843 -5.94 -9.77 16.58
C ARG A 843 -7.29 -10.41 16.18
N GLY A 844 -8.08 -10.88 17.15
CA GLY A 844 -9.41 -11.43 16.92
C GLY A 844 -9.42 -12.80 16.24
N ALA A 845 -8.27 -13.49 16.25
CA ALA A 845 -8.15 -14.84 15.74
C ALA A 845 -8.54 -15.91 16.77
N VAL A 846 -8.90 -17.08 16.28
CA VAL A 846 -9.19 -18.28 17.08
C VAL A 846 -8.48 -19.48 16.48
N ARG A 847 -7.76 -20.23 17.33
CA ARG A 847 -7.15 -21.50 16.97
C ARG A 847 -8.14 -22.63 17.20
N TYR A 848 -8.37 -23.46 16.21
CA TYR A 848 -9.22 -24.64 16.29
C TYR A 848 -8.39 -25.92 16.18
N ARG A 849 -8.53 -26.78 17.19
CA ARG A 849 -7.99 -28.15 17.21
C ARG A 849 -9.14 -29.15 17.16
N GLY A 850 -9.29 -29.86 16.06
CA GLY A 850 -10.26 -30.93 15.91
C GLY A 850 -10.61 -31.24 14.46
N GLU A 851 -11.49 -32.20 14.26
CA GLU A 851 -12.02 -32.53 12.93
C GLU A 851 -13.16 -31.58 12.52
N PHE A 852 -13.46 -31.55 11.22
CA PHE A 852 -14.63 -30.85 10.68
C PHE A 852 -15.69 -31.86 10.24
N LEU A 853 -16.96 -31.63 10.61
CA LEU A 853 -18.08 -32.47 10.18
C LEU A 853 -19.09 -31.66 9.37
N LEU A 854 -19.42 -32.15 8.17
CA LEU A 854 -20.55 -31.61 7.40
C LEU A 854 -21.86 -31.95 8.12
N THR A 855 -22.66 -30.92 8.38
CA THR A 855 -23.97 -31.00 9.05
C THR A 855 -25.05 -30.28 8.24
N ALA A 856 -26.29 -30.42 8.68
CA ALA A 856 -27.38 -29.59 8.17
C ALA A 856 -27.05 -28.09 8.37
N PRO A 857 -27.42 -27.24 7.42
CA PRO A 857 -27.16 -25.80 7.53
C PRO A 857 -27.84 -25.23 8.78
N PRO A 858 -27.16 -24.32 9.53
CA PRO A 858 -27.76 -23.70 10.70
C PRO A 858 -28.98 -22.87 10.28
N ARG A 859 -30.08 -22.99 11.03
CA ARG A 859 -31.31 -22.18 10.81
C ARG A 859 -31.41 -20.99 11.76
N GLN A 860 -30.70 -21.07 12.87
CA GLN A 860 -30.63 -20.02 13.89
C GLN A 860 -29.21 -19.87 14.38
N VAL A 861 -28.84 -18.65 14.74
CA VAL A 861 -27.55 -18.30 15.33
C VAL A 861 -27.75 -17.30 16.46
N THR A 862 -26.76 -17.14 17.32
CA THR A 862 -26.71 -16.03 18.29
C THR A 862 -25.68 -15.01 17.82
N LEU A 863 -25.97 -13.71 17.98
CA LEU A 863 -25.00 -12.66 17.70
C LEU A 863 -23.74 -12.85 18.56
N GLY A 864 -22.60 -12.44 18.03
CA GLY A 864 -21.27 -12.84 18.47
C GLY A 864 -20.50 -13.43 17.31
N ASP A 865 -19.59 -14.36 17.60
CA ASP A 865 -18.83 -15.08 16.59
C ASP A 865 -19.64 -16.25 16.01
N LEU A 866 -19.91 -16.20 14.70
CA LEU A 866 -20.63 -17.19 13.92
C LEU A 866 -19.72 -18.33 13.44
N THR A 867 -18.39 -18.16 13.50
CA THR A 867 -17.38 -19.17 13.12
C THR A 867 -17.67 -20.54 13.77
N PRO A 868 -17.82 -20.65 15.10
CA PRO A 868 -18.13 -21.93 15.75
C PRO A 868 -19.59 -22.38 15.58
N GLN A 869 -20.46 -21.56 14.99
CA GLN A 869 -21.90 -21.82 14.82
C GLN A 869 -22.23 -22.45 13.46
N GLY A 870 -21.29 -23.19 12.87
CA GLY A 870 -21.46 -23.87 11.59
C GLY A 870 -20.84 -23.16 10.39
N LEU A 871 -20.15 -22.03 10.59
CA LEU A 871 -19.62 -21.16 9.53
C LEU A 871 -18.10 -20.89 9.61
N PRO A 872 -17.23 -21.87 9.93
CA PRO A 872 -15.80 -21.62 10.13
C PRO A 872 -15.07 -21.13 8.87
N PHE A 873 -15.41 -21.67 7.69
CA PHE A 873 -14.81 -21.31 6.40
C PHE A 873 -15.67 -20.31 5.59
N PHE A 874 -16.67 -19.68 6.23
CA PHE A 874 -17.62 -18.84 5.54
C PHE A 874 -16.96 -17.56 5.00
N ASN A 875 -17.23 -17.27 3.73
CA ASN A 875 -16.57 -16.20 2.96
C ASN A 875 -17.60 -15.48 2.09
N GLY A 876 -18.67 -14.97 2.69
CA GLY A 876 -19.85 -14.49 1.97
C GLY A 876 -20.68 -13.51 2.77
N THR A 877 -21.95 -13.38 2.42
CA THR A 877 -22.93 -12.58 3.16
C THR A 877 -23.95 -13.45 3.88
N VAL A 878 -24.22 -13.18 5.16
CA VAL A 878 -25.37 -13.74 5.90
C VAL A 878 -26.42 -12.66 6.17
N ARG A 879 -27.70 -13.06 6.18
CA ARG A 879 -28.85 -12.24 6.57
C ARG A 879 -29.51 -12.82 7.80
N LEU A 880 -29.49 -12.05 8.89
CA LEU A 880 -30.05 -12.43 10.19
C LEU A 880 -31.34 -11.65 10.43
N ARG A 881 -32.38 -12.31 10.94
CA ARG A 881 -33.67 -11.68 11.29
C ARG A 881 -34.03 -11.86 12.75
N LYS A 882 -34.61 -10.82 13.33
CA LYS A 882 -35.20 -10.86 14.67
C LYS A 882 -36.38 -9.93 14.81
N ARG A 883 -37.42 -10.41 15.49
CA ARG A 883 -38.57 -9.61 15.89
C ARG A 883 -38.36 -9.10 17.30
N VAL A 884 -38.49 -7.80 17.49
CA VAL A 884 -38.35 -7.10 18.77
C VAL A 884 -39.65 -6.36 19.04
N THR A 885 -40.26 -6.56 20.21
CA THR A 885 -41.46 -5.83 20.62
C THR A 885 -41.07 -4.62 21.45
N LEU A 886 -41.58 -3.44 21.07
CA LEU A 886 -41.27 -2.16 21.69
C LEU A 886 -42.55 -1.47 22.20
N GLY A 887 -42.47 -0.84 23.36
CA GLY A 887 -43.52 0.05 23.89
C GLY A 887 -43.58 1.39 23.15
N ALA A 888 -44.65 2.16 23.38
CA ALA A 888 -44.84 3.48 22.76
C ALA A 888 -43.76 4.52 23.16
N ASP A 889 -43.10 4.32 24.30
CA ASP A 889 -41.97 5.11 24.80
C ASP A 889 -40.60 4.62 24.29
N GLU A 890 -40.57 3.50 23.56
CA GLU A 890 -39.37 2.88 22.99
C GLU A 890 -39.24 3.11 21.47
N VAL A 891 -40.09 3.94 20.84
CA VAL A 891 -40.11 4.10 19.37
C VAL A 891 -39.65 5.47 18.87
N ALA A 892 -39.40 6.41 19.77
CA ALA A 892 -38.90 7.75 19.46
C ALA A 892 -37.63 8.05 20.26
N GLY A 893 -36.73 8.84 19.67
CA GLY A 893 -35.44 9.21 20.27
C GLY A 893 -34.47 8.05 20.40
N ARG A 894 -34.56 7.02 19.55
CA ARG A 894 -33.78 5.78 19.70
C ARG A 894 -32.67 5.61 18.67
N SER A 895 -31.62 4.89 19.05
CA SER A 895 -30.55 4.46 18.14
C SER A 895 -30.28 2.96 18.19
N PHE A 896 -29.69 2.44 17.12
CA PHE A 896 -29.03 1.12 17.12
C PHE A 896 -27.53 1.33 17.27
N ARG A 897 -26.91 0.62 18.22
CA ARG A 897 -25.46 0.66 18.49
C ARG A 897 -24.91 -0.75 18.60
N PHE A 898 -23.66 -0.93 18.22
CA PHE A 898 -22.92 -2.17 18.48
C PHE A 898 -21.45 -1.87 18.83
N ALA A 899 -20.85 -2.72 19.65
CA ALA A 899 -19.51 -2.47 20.20
C ALA A 899 -18.38 -2.80 19.21
N GLU A 900 -18.48 -3.96 18.56
CA GLU A 900 -17.43 -4.52 17.71
C GLU A 900 -18.02 -5.21 16.48
N ARG A 901 -17.46 -4.91 15.31
CA ARG A 901 -17.69 -5.70 14.10
C ARG A 901 -16.65 -6.81 14.02
N MET A 902 -17.11 -7.99 13.60
CA MET A 902 -16.28 -9.09 13.12
C MET A 902 -16.51 -9.34 11.61
N ALA A 903 -17.44 -8.62 11.00
CA ALA A 903 -17.66 -8.55 9.57
C ALA A 903 -16.90 -7.38 8.93
N HIS A 904 -16.72 -7.42 7.61
CA HIS A 904 -16.14 -6.32 6.83
C HIS A 904 -17.18 -5.22 6.59
N VAL A 905 -18.43 -5.60 6.34
CA VAL A 905 -19.56 -4.68 6.21
C VAL A 905 -20.75 -5.21 7.02
N VAL A 906 -21.43 -4.30 7.72
CA VAL A 906 -22.65 -4.56 8.48
C VAL A 906 -23.77 -3.69 7.92
N GLY A 907 -24.86 -4.26 7.45
CA GLY A 907 -26.05 -3.54 7.00
C GLY A 907 -27.22 -3.72 7.96
N LEU A 908 -27.97 -2.65 8.25
CA LEU A 908 -29.20 -2.70 9.04
C LEU A 908 -30.41 -2.30 8.20
N THR A 909 -31.44 -3.14 8.26
CA THR A 909 -32.79 -2.85 7.77
C THR A 909 -33.79 -3.04 8.90
N VAL A 910 -34.71 -2.09 9.05
CA VAL A 910 -35.76 -2.15 10.07
C VAL A 910 -37.12 -1.99 9.39
N ASN A 911 -38.02 -2.94 9.64
CA ASN A 911 -39.37 -2.97 9.07
C ASN A 911 -39.37 -2.83 7.52
N GLY A 912 -38.42 -3.48 6.85
CA GLY A 912 -38.26 -3.46 5.39
C GLY A 912 -37.65 -2.17 4.82
N ARG A 913 -37.21 -1.23 5.66
CA ARG A 913 -36.56 0.01 5.26
C ARG A 913 -35.08 -0.03 5.64
N HIS A 914 -34.20 0.17 4.66
CA HIS A 914 -32.77 0.26 4.89
C HIS A 914 -32.45 1.46 5.79
N VAL A 915 -31.65 1.24 6.83
CA VAL A 915 -31.23 2.26 7.79
C VAL A 915 -29.82 2.74 7.44
N ARG A 916 -28.85 1.81 7.42
CA ARG A 916 -27.43 2.15 7.24
C ARG A 916 -26.58 0.91 6.92
N ASP A 917 -25.52 1.10 6.15
CA ASP A 917 -24.34 0.21 6.10
C ASP A 917 -23.18 0.84 6.89
N TRP A 918 -22.48 0.03 7.69
CA TRP A 918 -21.26 0.42 8.40
C TRP A 918 -20.04 -0.30 7.82
N TYR A 919 -19.02 0.51 7.53
CA TYR A 919 -17.69 0.11 7.08
C TYR A 919 -16.63 0.38 8.16
N TRP A 920 -16.85 1.43 8.96
CA TRP A 920 -16.00 1.90 10.04
C TRP A 920 -16.84 2.59 11.11
N ARG A 921 -16.22 2.89 12.26
CA ARG A 921 -16.83 3.60 13.39
C ARG A 921 -17.22 5.05 13.02
N PRO A 922 -18.21 5.66 13.70
CA PRO A 922 -18.98 5.11 14.81
C PRO A 922 -20.07 4.11 14.37
N TYR A 923 -20.21 3.03 15.14
CA TYR A 923 -21.16 1.94 14.91
C TYR A 923 -22.54 2.28 15.47
N GLU A 924 -23.13 3.36 14.94
CA GLU A 924 -24.40 3.88 15.38
C GLU A 924 -25.28 4.35 14.20
N ALA A 925 -26.61 4.19 14.36
CA ALA A 925 -27.62 4.78 13.48
C ALA A 925 -28.83 5.28 14.27
N ASP A 926 -29.40 6.40 13.83
CA ASP A 926 -30.69 6.92 14.29
C ASP A 926 -31.81 6.00 13.80
N LEU A 927 -32.75 5.66 14.68
CA LEU A 927 -33.92 4.82 14.38
C LEU A 927 -35.22 5.61 14.33
N ASP A 928 -35.18 6.92 14.51
CA ASP A 928 -36.37 7.77 14.44
C ASP A 928 -37.09 7.62 13.10
N GLY A 929 -38.38 7.34 13.18
CA GLY A 929 -39.23 7.10 12.02
C GLY A 929 -39.07 5.72 11.36
N PHE A 930 -38.21 4.83 11.87
CA PHE A 930 -38.10 3.43 11.42
C PHE A 930 -38.85 2.45 12.33
N LEU A 931 -39.06 2.82 13.59
CA LEU A 931 -39.73 2.00 14.61
C LEU A 931 -41.24 2.25 14.63
N LYS A 932 -41.98 1.25 15.11
CA LYS A 932 -43.43 1.33 15.40
C LYS A 932 -43.72 0.67 16.75
N GLU A 933 -44.80 1.09 17.40
CA GLU A 933 -45.26 0.42 18.62
C GLU A 933 -45.62 -1.04 18.31
N GLY A 934 -45.27 -1.95 19.23
CA GLY A 934 -45.43 -3.38 19.05
C GLY A 934 -44.25 -4.02 18.32
N GLU A 935 -44.52 -4.95 17.42
CA GLU A 935 -43.49 -5.79 16.81
C GLU A 935 -42.72 -5.08 15.68
N ASN A 936 -41.40 -5.04 15.79
CA ASN A 936 -40.47 -4.51 14.80
C ASN A 936 -39.57 -5.63 14.27
N LEU A 937 -39.39 -5.70 12.95
CA LEU A 937 -38.47 -6.64 12.32
C LEU A 937 -37.12 -5.96 12.09
N PHE A 938 -36.08 -6.48 12.74
CA PHE A 938 -34.69 -6.10 12.51
C PHE A 938 -34.03 -7.15 11.61
N GLU A 939 -33.35 -6.67 10.56
CA GLU A 939 -32.56 -7.50 9.66
C GLU A 939 -31.12 -6.98 9.61
N LEU A 940 -30.16 -7.87 9.90
CA LEU A 940 -28.73 -7.57 9.82
C LEU A 940 -28.12 -8.34 8.64
N GLU A 941 -27.41 -7.63 7.77
CA GLU A 941 -26.62 -8.21 6.70
C GLU A 941 -25.13 -8.13 7.07
N LEU A 942 -24.46 -9.27 7.22
CA LEU A 942 -23.05 -9.33 7.62
C LEU A 942 -22.23 -9.94 6.47
N THR A 943 -21.29 -9.19 5.93
CA THR A 943 -20.43 -9.64 4.82
C THR A 943 -18.99 -9.87 5.30
N SER A 944 -18.44 -11.05 5.05
CA SER A 944 -17.05 -11.41 5.38
C SER A 944 -16.09 -11.20 4.21
N GLY A 945 -14.78 -11.37 4.46
CA GLY A 945 -13.73 -11.42 3.44
C GLY A 945 -13.36 -12.86 3.08
N LEU A 946 -12.25 -13.03 2.35
CA LEU A 946 -11.76 -14.36 1.92
C LEU A 946 -10.84 -15.04 2.94
N ARG A 947 -10.55 -14.40 4.09
CA ARG A 947 -9.58 -14.88 5.08
C ARG A 947 -9.80 -16.32 5.56
N ASN A 948 -11.05 -16.66 5.88
CA ASN A 948 -11.37 -17.98 6.40
C ASN A 948 -11.45 -19.04 5.29
N LEU A 949 -11.56 -18.64 4.01
CA LEU A 949 -11.47 -19.57 2.87
C LEU A 949 -10.02 -19.82 2.44
N LEU A 950 -9.23 -18.75 2.29
CA LEU A 950 -7.92 -18.78 1.62
C LEU A 950 -6.73 -18.82 2.58
N GLY A 951 -6.93 -18.51 3.87
CA GLY A 951 -5.87 -18.53 4.86
C GLY A 951 -5.08 -17.21 4.92
N PRO A 952 -3.86 -17.24 5.49
CA PRO A 952 -3.12 -18.43 5.91
C PRO A 952 -3.73 -19.07 7.19
N HIS A 953 -4.08 -20.35 7.13
CA HIS A 953 -4.72 -21.04 8.27
C HIS A 953 -3.71 -21.56 9.30
N HIS A 954 -2.45 -21.74 8.92
CA HIS A 954 -1.50 -22.53 9.71
C HIS A 954 -0.29 -21.73 10.24
N LEU A 955 -0.36 -20.41 10.24
CA LEU A 955 0.66 -19.58 10.90
C LEU A 955 0.67 -19.84 12.40
N GLU A 956 1.84 -20.05 13.01
CA GLU A 956 1.98 -20.26 14.46
C GLU A 956 1.45 -19.07 15.26
N GLU A 957 1.73 -17.84 14.83
CA GLU A 957 1.26 -16.63 15.51
C GLU A 957 -0.26 -16.40 15.42
N GLY A 958 -0.94 -17.09 14.50
CA GLY A 958 -2.35 -16.86 14.18
C GLY A 958 -2.54 -15.81 13.09
N GLU A 959 -3.30 -14.75 13.37
CA GLU A 959 -3.52 -13.67 12.41
C GLU A 959 -2.34 -12.71 12.35
N SER A 960 -1.82 -12.45 11.14
CA SER A 960 -0.66 -11.60 10.92
C SER A 960 -1.02 -10.25 10.31
N TYR A 961 -0.26 -9.21 10.66
CA TYR A 961 -0.34 -7.88 10.02
C TYR A 961 0.68 -7.71 8.88
N GLY A 962 1.48 -8.74 8.61
CA GLY A 962 2.37 -8.82 7.44
C GLY A 962 2.24 -10.20 6.80
N VAL A 963 1.39 -10.30 5.77
CA VAL A 963 1.07 -11.55 5.09
C VAL A 963 1.69 -11.55 3.69
N GLY A 964 2.69 -12.40 3.47
CA GLY A 964 3.31 -12.60 2.15
C GLY A 964 3.22 -14.04 1.67
N PRO A 965 3.78 -14.37 0.50
CA PRO A 965 3.78 -15.73 -0.03
C PRO A 965 4.28 -16.80 0.97
N GLY A 966 5.36 -16.50 1.70
CA GLY A 966 5.92 -17.41 2.71
C GLY A 966 4.97 -17.76 3.87
N SER A 967 3.94 -16.95 4.13
CA SER A 967 2.97 -17.18 5.21
C SER A 967 2.08 -18.42 4.99
N PHE A 968 2.10 -19.02 3.80
CA PHE A 968 1.21 -20.12 3.41
C PHE A 968 1.90 -21.48 3.29
N PHE A 969 3.20 -21.57 3.57
CA PHE A 969 4.00 -22.77 3.33
C PHE A 969 4.56 -23.37 4.61
N LYS A 970 4.32 -24.68 4.79
CA LYS A 970 4.89 -25.49 5.87
C LYS A 970 6.39 -25.72 5.73
N GLU A 971 6.87 -25.89 4.50
CA GLU A 971 8.27 -26.19 4.20
C GLU A 971 8.96 -25.03 3.46
N PRO A 972 10.27 -24.82 3.69
CA PRO A 972 11.07 -23.86 2.92
C PRO A 972 10.96 -24.11 1.42
N ASN A 973 10.68 -23.04 0.67
CA ASN A 973 10.68 -23.03 -0.78
C ASN A 973 11.10 -21.64 -1.30
N ILE A 974 11.02 -21.42 -2.62
CA ILE A 974 11.46 -20.17 -3.27
C ILE A 974 10.71 -18.91 -2.79
N TRP A 975 9.50 -19.08 -2.28
CA TRP A 975 8.65 -18.02 -1.73
C TRP A 975 8.85 -17.80 -0.23
N GLY A 976 9.74 -18.58 0.39
CA GLY A 976 9.95 -18.61 1.84
C GLY A 976 8.99 -19.55 2.57
N HIS A 977 9.01 -19.47 3.89
CA HIS A 977 8.10 -20.18 4.80
C HIS A 977 8.01 -19.40 6.11
N ALA A 978 6.99 -19.68 6.91
CA ALA A 978 6.78 -19.09 8.23
C ALA A 978 6.64 -20.20 9.28
N PRO A 979 6.82 -19.90 10.58
CA PRO A 979 6.54 -20.84 11.66
C PRO A 979 5.12 -21.42 11.54
N TRP A 980 5.02 -22.75 11.63
CA TRP A 980 3.84 -23.52 11.26
C TRP A 980 3.15 -24.19 12.45
N ASN A 981 1.83 -24.25 12.41
CA ASN A 981 0.97 -25.00 13.31
C ASN A 981 -0.06 -25.83 12.53
N ASP A 982 -0.17 -27.12 12.85
CA ASP A 982 -1.13 -28.00 12.16
C ASP A 982 -2.59 -27.69 12.54
N ASP A 983 -2.85 -27.03 13.68
CA ASP A 983 -4.19 -26.57 14.08
C ASP A 983 -4.62 -25.34 13.24
N TYR A 984 -5.90 -25.29 12.84
CA TYR A 984 -6.45 -24.22 12.00
C TYR A 984 -6.59 -22.90 12.77
N CYS A 985 -6.19 -21.79 12.15
CA CYS A 985 -6.46 -20.44 12.59
C CYS A 985 -7.57 -19.80 11.74
N PHE A 986 -8.64 -19.38 12.41
CA PHE A 986 -9.73 -18.59 11.81
C PHE A 986 -9.75 -17.19 12.41
N VAL A 987 -10.35 -16.25 11.68
CA VAL A 987 -10.75 -14.95 12.24
C VAL A 987 -12.23 -14.99 12.57
N ALA A 988 -12.62 -14.42 13.70
CA ALA A 988 -14.01 -14.38 14.11
C ALA A 988 -14.86 -13.64 13.05
N PHE A 989 -16.08 -14.13 12.81
CA PHE A 989 -17.02 -13.55 11.85
C PHE A 989 -18.37 -13.32 12.51
N GLY A 990 -18.90 -12.10 12.46
CA GLY A 990 -20.20 -11.78 13.06
C GLY A 990 -20.29 -10.34 13.58
N LEU A 991 -21.06 -10.16 14.65
CA LEU A 991 -21.37 -8.84 15.22
C LEU A 991 -21.58 -8.94 16.73
N LYS A 992 -20.98 -8.02 17.49
CA LYS A 992 -21.22 -7.89 18.94
C LYS A 992 -21.98 -6.60 19.22
N VAL A 993 -23.28 -6.75 19.51
CA VAL A 993 -24.23 -5.66 19.81
C VAL A 993 -24.04 -5.15 21.22
#